data_AF-A0A352KXV9-F1
#
_entry.id   AF-A0A352KXV9-F1
#
_cell.length_a   1.000
_cell.length_b   1.000
_cell.length_c   1.000
_cell.angle_alpha   90.00
_cell.angle_beta   90.00
_cell.angle_gamma   90.00
#
_symmetry.space_group_name_H-M   'P 1'
#
loop_
_entity.id
_entity.type
_entity.pdbx_description
1 polymer ?
#
loop_
_entity_poly.entity_id
_entity_poly.type
_entity_poly.pdbx_seq_one_letter_code
_entity_poly.pdbx_strand_id
1 'polypeptide(L)'
;MTAADVYAIGVTVRDAGSLTGTSSPSGLLLVEVANEKPTVGAVKFNGVVVTAGGTVTVSEGTPLELEGLFTDAGLLDKHTVRLDWGDGTKSTTVLSVGARTFGGNAAFSHSYPNNSTSGPYVLTAEFWDDDQPAEPTTVKWNVSVADVAPAAVVVNAVPATVGEMSLVAISGTFVDPGMEDAHQVRVIWGDGTPDSILNLDPGVLSFGGSTLTHAYADNKSDGSAYTVQVIVSDLADATSQGQGTASVTVQNVSPTMVGGLVVKRENGTSGTVNEGDLVVVTGAFADVSPADRHRVVISWGDGSTTEASVNAADRTFSARYRYRDNFAAAAIRATVTDGRIVSGAFVADGGSVTSAAVTQRVDNVAPAAQIAPRLGSTPTNTLLTADVIEPGLDDVPLLTYLWEVNTGVGGYTTLATTKNVTFNSTLLGTPLIRLTVSDDDGGLDQYEVVGVFGTDSAETISVTSTGFSRTGAGAGGIGLVPGEGLWSTQILVLGFGGADLLDASALTSGYTAILDGGQQQDYLLGGAGADLFYPNDGNDTVDGGEGSDSYFLKPNSVLTVIDTSGDNVLDFSLAEFGNSSGISFDLTKIRSSGAPSPTLDAQTVSTAGGVSHVVAAYGTFSAVTGSAYSDSLTAASGSVVDGGGGKDRLYVGTGTTNATVSGGADDDILYTTVTGITNLTFSGDDGFDILRNTGSISGLNFGGGADDDILENVGSILGTLNFGGDDGVDVLTNTGMIGTLVFGGGADDDIFVNNGTVETRLSFGGDDDILLRGAGTVETLVFGGDAGADIFANLGTITSLTFAGGADDDVFVNVGTSTSLNFGGSADVLLSNSGFVGTIGTLVFSGDDGADILRNFGSLGTLNFRGGADDDLLRNYAGATVTSLVFGGDDGADTLWNQGGLTALTFRGGADDDVLLNSAGATLGTLTFGGDDGSDLLQNFGTVST
;
A
#
# COMPACT_ATOMS: atom_id res chain seq x y z
N MET A 1 -2.04 -0.26 -98.47
CA MET A 1 -1.07 0.69 -99.07
C MET A 1 -1.42 0.92 -100.53
N THR A 2 -2.62 1.45 -100.73
CA THR A 2 -3.08 2.11 -101.94
C THR A 2 -2.95 3.61 -101.64
N ALA A 3 -2.22 4.37 -102.43
CA ALA A 3 -1.98 5.79 -102.13
C ALA A 3 -3.20 6.68 -102.47
N ALA A 4 -4.23 6.08 -103.07
CA ALA A 4 -5.51 6.67 -103.44
C ALA A 4 -6.44 5.54 -103.90
N ASP A 5 -7.71 5.61 -103.52
CA ASP A 5 -8.75 4.82 -104.17
C ASP A 5 -8.95 5.31 -105.61
N VAL A 6 -8.58 4.47 -106.59
CA VAL A 6 -8.76 4.78 -108.01
C VAL A 6 -10.15 4.36 -108.47
N TYR A 7 -11.07 5.32 -108.58
CA TYR A 7 -12.40 5.09 -109.15
C TYR A 7 -12.39 5.27 -110.67
N ALA A 8 -12.79 4.23 -111.42
CA ALA A 8 -12.97 4.30 -112.87
C ALA A 8 -14.40 4.76 -113.21
N ILE A 9 -14.57 6.02 -113.60
CA ILE A 9 -15.87 6.54 -114.07
C ILE A 9 -16.01 6.28 -115.57
N GLY A 10 -16.97 5.43 -115.96
CA GLY A 10 -17.31 5.16 -117.36
C GLY A 10 -18.31 6.18 -117.90
N VAL A 11 -17.88 7.07 -118.80
CA VAL A 11 -18.78 8.00 -119.51
C VAL A 11 -19.10 7.43 -120.89
N THR A 12 -20.39 7.23 -121.19
CA THR A 12 -20.85 6.84 -122.53
C THR A 12 -21.55 8.02 -123.19
N VAL A 13 -21.05 8.48 -124.34
CA VAL A 13 -21.73 9.45 -125.20
C VAL A 13 -22.08 8.74 -126.51
N ARG A 14 -23.33 8.83 -126.97
CA ARG A 14 -23.76 8.33 -128.29
C ARG A 14 -24.11 9.51 -129.20
N ASP A 15 -23.51 9.55 -130.37
CA ASP A 15 -23.89 10.42 -131.49
C ASP A 15 -24.49 9.57 -132.63
N ALA A 16 -25.49 10.12 -133.32
CA ALA A 16 -26.31 9.44 -134.32
C ALA A 16 -26.03 9.97 -135.73
N GLY A 17 -25.16 9.27 -136.49
CA GLY A 17 -25.24 9.26 -137.97
C GLY A 17 -23.97 9.62 -138.76
N SER A 18 -23.14 8.60 -139.01
CA SER A 18 -22.44 8.26 -140.27
C SER A 18 -21.60 9.34 -141.00
N LEU A 19 -20.30 9.40 -140.70
CA LEU A 19 -19.18 9.24 -141.65
C LEU A 19 -17.86 9.05 -140.86
N THR A 20 -16.95 8.26 -141.43
CA THR A 20 -15.77 7.65 -140.79
C THR A 20 -14.70 8.64 -140.31
N GLY A 21 -14.48 8.66 -138.99
CA GLY A 21 -13.28 9.19 -138.34
C GLY A 21 -13.19 8.62 -136.91
N THR A 22 -12.11 7.89 -136.60
CA THR A 22 -11.88 7.35 -135.26
C THR A 22 -11.42 8.47 -134.32
N SER A 23 -11.99 8.53 -133.13
CA SER A 23 -11.21 8.89 -131.95
C SER A 23 -11.57 7.95 -130.82
N SER A 24 -10.55 7.26 -130.29
CA SER A 24 -10.62 6.82 -128.91
C SER A 24 -10.51 8.08 -128.05
N PRO A 25 -11.42 8.34 -127.09
CA PRO A 25 -10.97 8.85 -125.83
C PRO A 25 -10.42 7.64 -125.07
N SER A 26 -9.15 7.32 -125.32
CA SER A 26 -8.30 6.79 -124.27
C SER A 26 -8.18 7.89 -123.23
N GLY A 27 -9.00 7.78 -122.20
CA GLY A 27 -8.99 8.67 -121.06
C GLY A 27 -9.73 7.99 -119.93
N LEU A 28 -9.03 7.10 -119.21
CA LEU A 28 -9.41 6.84 -117.83
C LEU A 28 -9.33 8.20 -117.15
N LEU A 29 -10.48 8.78 -116.76
CA LEU A 29 -10.45 9.83 -115.76
C LEU A 29 -10.15 9.11 -114.44
N LEU A 30 -8.87 9.00 -114.10
CA LEU A 30 -8.49 8.76 -112.72
C LEU A 30 -8.86 10.03 -111.96
N VAL A 31 -9.92 9.95 -111.16
CA VAL A 31 -10.12 10.92 -110.10
C VAL A 31 -9.27 10.41 -108.93
N GLU A 32 -8.20 11.13 -108.63
CA GLU A 32 -7.46 10.93 -107.39
C GLU A 32 -8.27 11.62 -106.29
N VAL A 33 -8.92 10.83 -105.44
CA VAL A 33 -9.58 11.34 -104.25
C VAL A 33 -8.51 11.43 -103.17
N ALA A 34 -8.27 12.64 -102.65
CA ALA A 34 -7.38 12.81 -101.51
C ALA A 34 -8.03 12.12 -100.30
N ASN A 35 -7.29 11.23 -99.65
CA ASN A 35 -7.72 10.63 -98.40
C ASN A 35 -7.75 11.70 -97.29
N GLU A 36 -8.70 11.56 -96.37
CA GLU A 36 -8.90 12.44 -95.23
C GLU A 36 -8.82 11.60 -93.96
N LYS A 37 -8.00 12.04 -93.00
CA LYS A 37 -7.79 11.29 -91.75
C LYS A 37 -9.12 11.04 -91.02
N PRO A 38 -9.22 9.96 -90.22
CA PRO A 38 -10.37 9.73 -89.36
C PRO A 38 -10.59 10.90 -88.40
N THR A 39 -11.83 11.39 -88.26
CA THR A 39 -12.21 12.39 -87.26
C THR A 39 -12.90 11.70 -86.09
N VAL A 40 -12.32 11.81 -84.89
CA VAL A 40 -12.87 11.21 -83.67
C VAL A 40 -14.09 12.01 -83.20
N GLY A 41 -15.20 11.31 -82.98
CA GLY A 41 -16.44 11.87 -82.46
C GLY A 41 -16.56 11.73 -80.94
N ALA A 42 -17.78 11.47 -80.45
CA ALA A 42 -18.02 11.28 -79.02
C ALA A 42 -17.35 9.99 -78.51
N VAL A 43 -16.55 10.14 -77.46
CA VAL A 43 -15.89 9.05 -76.75
C VAL A 43 -16.45 8.95 -75.35
N LYS A 44 -16.68 7.72 -74.90
CA LYS A 44 -17.17 7.41 -73.58
C LYS A 44 -16.20 6.53 -72.82
N PHE A 45 -16.12 6.78 -71.52
CA PHE A 45 -15.40 5.98 -70.55
C PHE A 45 -16.42 5.39 -69.57
N ASN A 46 -16.50 4.06 -69.48
CA ASN A 46 -17.50 3.36 -68.67
C ASN A 46 -18.93 3.91 -68.89
N GLY A 47 -19.28 4.23 -70.15
CA GLY A 47 -20.57 4.78 -70.56
C GLY A 47 -20.73 6.31 -70.45
N VAL A 48 -19.77 7.03 -69.86
CA VAL A 48 -19.81 8.49 -69.66
C VAL A 48 -19.04 9.23 -70.75
N VAL A 49 -19.69 10.19 -71.42
CA VAL A 49 -19.05 10.98 -72.50
C VAL A 49 -18.01 11.95 -71.92
N VAL A 50 -16.76 11.88 -72.37
CA VAL A 50 -15.67 12.78 -71.95
C VAL A 50 -15.04 13.45 -73.18
N THR A 51 -15.01 14.78 -73.17
CA THR A 51 -14.40 15.57 -74.26
C THR A 51 -12.88 15.41 -74.28
N ALA A 52 -12.27 15.59 -75.46
CA ALA A 52 -10.82 15.60 -75.60
C ALA A 52 -10.16 16.59 -74.63
N GLY A 53 -9.10 16.14 -73.95
CA GLY A 53 -8.40 16.89 -72.90
C GLY A 53 -9.09 16.89 -71.53
N GLY A 54 -10.26 16.24 -71.38
CA GLY A 54 -10.94 16.08 -70.11
C GLY A 54 -10.31 15.03 -69.20
N THR A 55 -10.73 15.03 -67.93
CA THR A 55 -10.31 14.06 -66.91
C THR A 55 -11.38 12.99 -66.72
N VAL A 56 -10.96 11.74 -66.67
CA VAL A 56 -11.75 10.59 -66.21
C VAL A 56 -11.19 10.09 -64.90
N THR A 57 -12.07 9.70 -63.98
CA THR A 57 -11.70 9.08 -62.71
C THR A 57 -12.08 7.60 -62.74
N VAL A 58 -11.16 6.73 -62.33
CA VAL A 58 -11.36 5.29 -62.18
C VAL A 58 -10.66 4.82 -60.91
N SER A 59 -11.17 3.82 -60.23
CA SER A 59 -10.48 3.23 -59.08
C SER A 59 -9.41 2.25 -59.55
N GLU A 60 -8.31 2.12 -58.83
CA GLU A 60 -7.28 1.14 -59.21
C GLU A 60 -7.80 -0.30 -59.17
N GLY A 61 -7.15 -1.17 -59.94
CA GLY A 61 -7.59 -2.54 -60.17
C GLY A 61 -8.89 -2.66 -60.98
N THR A 62 -9.71 -1.60 -61.09
CA THR A 62 -10.98 -1.63 -61.83
C THR A 62 -10.79 -1.34 -63.33
N PRO A 63 -11.51 -2.05 -64.23
CA PRO A 63 -11.40 -1.81 -65.67
C PRO A 63 -11.96 -0.45 -66.08
N LEU A 64 -11.17 0.30 -66.85
CA LEU A 64 -11.57 1.46 -67.64
C LEU A 64 -11.90 0.99 -69.06
N GLU A 65 -13.19 0.95 -69.40
CA GLU A 65 -13.68 0.61 -70.73
C GLU A 65 -13.87 1.85 -71.61
N LEU A 66 -13.29 1.80 -72.81
CA LEU A 66 -13.33 2.83 -73.82
C LEU A 66 -14.28 2.43 -74.96
N GLU A 67 -15.28 3.27 -75.24
CA GLU A 67 -16.11 3.12 -76.44
C GLU A 67 -16.31 4.46 -77.14
N GLY A 68 -16.50 4.44 -78.45
CA GLY A 68 -16.71 5.68 -79.17
C GLY A 68 -17.04 5.49 -80.64
N LEU A 69 -17.29 6.62 -81.28
CA LEU A 69 -17.55 6.71 -82.70
C LEU A 69 -16.55 7.65 -83.36
N PHE A 70 -16.24 7.38 -84.62
CA PHE A 70 -15.41 8.23 -85.46
C PHE A 70 -16.01 8.26 -86.87
N THR A 71 -15.70 9.31 -87.61
CA THR A 71 -16.11 9.49 -89.00
C THR A 71 -14.91 9.45 -89.91
N ASP A 72 -15.08 8.87 -91.08
CA ASP A 72 -14.05 8.77 -92.10
C ASP A 72 -14.72 8.77 -93.49
N ALA A 73 -14.19 9.58 -94.41
CA ALA A 73 -14.71 9.76 -95.76
C ALA A 73 -14.56 8.50 -96.63
N GLY A 74 -13.54 7.67 -96.40
CA GLY A 74 -13.29 6.42 -97.10
C GLY A 74 -14.17 5.28 -96.58
N LEU A 75 -15.28 5.02 -97.27
CA LEU A 75 -16.31 4.07 -96.81
C LEU A 75 -15.85 2.59 -96.76
N LEU A 76 -14.72 2.27 -97.39
CA LEU A 76 -14.14 0.92 -97.44
C LEU A 76 -12.82 0.80 -96.68
N ASP A 77 -12.46 1.84 -95.91
CA ASP A 77 -11.18 1.90 -95.23
C ASP A 77 -11.13 0.91 -94.07
N LYS A 78 -9.91 0.48 -93.79
CA LYS A 78 -9.56 -0.38 -92.68
C LYS A 78 -8.81 0.42 -91.62
N HIS A 79 -9.48 0.71 -90.50
CA HIS A 79 -8.91 1.52 -89.43
C HIS A 79 -8.06 0.72 -88.45
N THR A 80 -6.92 1.29 -88.04
CA THR A 80 -6.13 0.80 -86.92
C THR A 80 -6.23 1.79 -85.77
N VAL A 81 -6.55 1.32 -84.57
CA VAL A 81 -6.59 2.13 -83.35
C VAL A 81 -5.49 1.65 -82.41
N ARG A 82 -4.67 2.58 -81.93
CA ARG A 82 -3.69 2.36 -80.88
C ARG A 82 -4.03 3.20 -79.67
N LEU A 83 -3.96 2.59 -78.50
CA LEU A 83 -4.09 3.25 -77.21
C LEU A 83 -2.74 3.14 -76.49
N ASP A 84 -2.25 4.26 -76.00
CA ASP A 84 -1.16 4.37 -75.04
C ASP A 84 -1.78 4.82 -73.72
N TRP A 85 -1.85 3.91 -72.74
CA TRP A 85 -2.59 4.14 -71.49
C TRP A 85 -1.86 5.09 -70.53
N GLY A 86 -0.62 5.47 -70.85
CA GLY A 86 0.18 6.42 -70.07
C GLY A 86 0.98 5.80 -68.94
N ASP A 87 0.80 4.50 -68.65
CA ASP A 87 1.55 3.71 -67.66
C ASP A 87 2.62 2.81 -68.30
N GLY A 88 2.93 3.05 -69.59
CA GLY A 88 3.85 2.24 -70.39
C GLY A 88 3.19 1.07 -71.11
N THR A 89 1.92 0.75 -70.82
CA THR A 89 1.16 -0.27 -71.54
C THR A 89 0.47 0.30 -72.78
N LYS A 90 0.33 -0.54 -73.82
CA LYS A 90 -0.24 -0.15 -75.12
C LYS A 90 -1.16 -1.23 -75.64
N SER A 91 -2.28 -0.81 -76.21
CA SER A 91 -3.20 -1.68 -76.94
C SER A 91 -3.24 -1.27 -78.42
N THR A 92 -3.33 -2.22 -79.33
CA THR A 92 -3.49 -1.93 -80.77
C THR A 92 -4.46 -2.93 -81.36
N THR A 93 -5.44 -2.43 -82.11
CA THR A 93 -6.42 -3.26 -82.78
C THR A 93 -6.75 -2.72 -84.15
N VAL A 94 -7.09 -3.63 -85.06
CA VAL A 94 -7.52 -3.27 -86.40
C VAL A 94 -9.02 -3.53 -86.49
N LEU A 95 -9.77 -2.49 -86.82
CA LEU A 95 -11.21 -2.57 -86.99
C LEU A 95 -11.57 -3.25 -88.31
N SER A 96 -12.78 -3.79 -88.38
CA SER A 96 -13.30 -4.34 -89.63
C SER A 96 -13.48 -3.23 -90.67
N VAL A 97 -13.33 -3.56 -91.95
CA VAL A 97 -13.56 -2.63 -93.06
C VAL A 97 -14.93 -1.94 -92.93
N GLY A 98 -14.94 -0.61 -93.02
CA GLY A 98 -16.16 0.20 -92.91
C GLY A 98 -16.70 0.39 -91.49
N ALA A 99 -16.00 -0.07 -90.45
CA ALA A 99 -16.38 0.21 -89.06
C ALA A 99 -16.27 1.72 -88.76
N ARG A 100 -17.20 2.24 -87.95
CA ARG A 100 -17.24 3.64 -87.50
C ARG A 100 -17.42 3.77 -85.98
N THR A 101 -17.30 2.65 -85.29
CA THR A 101 -17.39 2.52 -83.84
C THR A 101 -16.24 1.67 -83.33
N PHE A 102 -15.77 1.98 -82.14
CA PHE A 102 -14.76 1.22 -81.42
C PHE A 102 -15.23 1.00 -79.97
N GLY A 103 -14.79 -0.11 -79.36
CA GLY A 103 -15.22 -0.54 -78.03
C GLY A 103 -15.66 -2.01 -78.00
N GLY A 104 -15.96 -2.51 -76.80
CA GLY A 104 -16.52 -3.85 -76.59
C GLY A 104 -15.55 -5.03 -76.78
N ASN A 105 -14.24 -4.78 -76.80
CA ASN A 105 -13.22 -5.84 -76.78
C ASN A 105 -12.05 -5.47 -75.84
N ALA A 106 -11.19 -6.44 -75.52
CA ALA A 106 -10.10 -6.28 -74.56
C ALA A 106 -9.05 -5.23 -74.96
N ALA A 107 -8.92 -4.87 -76.24
CA ALA A 107 -7.99 -3.82 -76.67
C ALA A 107 -8.48 -2.40 -76.32
N PHE A 108 -9.73 -2.27 -75.85
CA PHE A 108 -10.35 -1.03 -75.41
C PHE A 108 -10.68 -1.04 -73.91
N SER A 109 -10.06 -1.94 -73.13
CA SER A 109 -10.23 -2.03 -71.68
C SER A 109 -8.86 -2.07 -71.02
N HIS A 110 -8.69 -1.37 -69.91
CA HIS A 110 -7.44 -1.35 -69.15
C HIS A 110 -7.70 -1.12 -67.66
N SER A 111 -6.98 -1.82 -66.79
CA SER A 111 -6.98 -1.56 -65.35
C SER A 111 -5.64 -0.98 -64.95
N TYR A 112 -5.66 0.14 -64.24
CA TYR A 112 -4.44 0.72 -63.69
C TYR A 112 -4.07 -0.01 -62.39
N PRO A 113 -2.81 -0.45 -62.22
CA PRO A 113 -2.40 -1.25 -61.06
C PRO A 113 -2.23 -0.44 -59.77
N ASN A 114 -2.02 0.88 -59.88
CA ASN A 114 -1.91 1.80 -58.75
C ASN A 114 -2.26 3.24 -59.17
N ASN A 115 -2.65 4.07 -58.22
CA ASN A 115 -2.64 5.52 -58.30
C ASN A 115 -1.24 6.08 -58.68
N SER A 116 -1.17 7.29 -59.23
CA SER A 116 0.10 7.88 -59.70
C SER A 116 0.57 8.99 -58.76
N THR A 117 1.77 8.83 -58.21
CA THR A 117 2.44 9.82 -57.36
C THR A 117 2.93 11.07 -58.12
N SER A 118 2.90 11.05 -59.45
CA SER A 118 3.41 12.13 -60.33
C SER A 118 2.30 12.90 -61.07
N GLY A 119 1.04 12.72 -60.68
CA GLY A 119 -0.14 13.28 -61.35
C GLY A 119 -0.84 12.29 -62.29
N PRO A 120 -1.99 12.65 -62.90
CA PRO A 120 -2.84 11.71 -63.63
C PRO A 120 -2.14 11.10 -64.86
N TYR A 121 -2.43 9.84 -65.17
CA TYR A 121 -1.96 9.18 -66.38
C TYR A 121 -2.53 9.87 -67.62
N VAL A 122 -1.79 9.87 -68.73
CA VAL A 122 -2.25 10.50 -69.99
C VAL A 122 -2.54 9.43 -71.02
N LEU A 123 -3.83 9.09 -71.18
CA LEU A 123 -4.30 8.19 -72.24
C LEU A 123 -4.23 8.90 -73.59
N THR A 124 -3.46 8.34 -74.52
CA THR A 124 -3.36 8.82 -75.90
C THR A 124 -3.95 7.78 -76.87
N ALA A 125 -4.96 8.17 -77.64
CA ALA A 125 -5.53 7.35 -78.71
C ALA A 125 -5.09 7.88 -80.07
N GLU A 126 -4.59 6.97 -80.92
CA GLU A 126 -4.13 7.24 -82.27
C GLU A 126 -4.96 6.41 -83.26
N PHE A 127 -5.56 7.06 -84.26
CA PHE A 127 -6.42 6.45 -85.28
C PHE A 127 -5.76 6.60 -86.66
N TRP A 128 -5.51 5.49 -87.34
CA TRP A 128 -5.06 5.43 -88.73
C TRP A 128 -6.14 4.84 -89.62
N ASP A 129 -6.28 5.36 -90.83
CA ASP A 129 -6.82 4.62 -91.97
C ASP A 129 -5.68 3.82 -92.66
N ASP A 130 -5.98 3.04 -93.70
CA ASP A 130 -5.00 2.25 -94.45
C ASP A 130 -4.40 2.95 -95.68
N ASP A 131 -4.66 4.25 -95.79
CA ASP A 131 -4.28 5.16 -96.87
C ASP A 131 -3.26 6.24 -96.39
N GLN A 132 -2.89 7.20 -97.25
CA GLN A 132 -1.95 8.29 -96.90
C GLN A 132 -2.69 9.57 -96.52
N PRO A 133 -2.18 10.43 -95.62
CA PRO A 133 -0.86 10.37 -94.99
C PRO A 133 -0.81 9.40 -93.80
N ALA A 134 0.33 8.74 -93.63
CA ALA A 134 0.58 7.74 -92.57
C ALA A 134 0.58 8.27 -91.12
N GLU A 135 0.14 9.51 -90.92
CA GLU A 135 0.08 10.17 -89.63
C GLU A 135 -1.32 10.00 -89.02
N PRO A 136 -1.45 9.51 -87.78
CA PRO A 136 -2.75 9.29 -87.17
C PRO A 136 -3.50 10.58 -86.87
N THR A 137 -4.78 10.46 -86.54
CA THR A 137 -5.50 11.42 -85.69
C THR A 137 -5.24 11.06 -84.23
N THR A 138 -4.72 12.00 -83.45
CA THR A 138 -4.37 11.79 -82.04
C THR A 138 -5.31 12.56 -81.10
N VAL A 139 -5.84 11.87 -80.10
CA VAL A 139 -6.67 12.45 -79.03
C VAL A 139 -6.11 12.03 -77.67
N LYS A 140 -6.20 12.92 -76.67
CA LYS A 140 -5.68 12.69 -75.31
C LYS A 140 -6.74 12.91 -74.23
N TRP A 141 -6.65 12.16 -73.15
CA TRP A 141 -7.43 12.33 -71.92
C TRP A 141 -6.53 12.12 -70.70
N ASN A 142 -6.88 12.76 -69.58
CA ASN A 142 -6.22 12.54 -68.29
C ASN A 142 -7.01 11.47 -67.52
N VAL A 143 -6.32 10.48 -66.96
CA VAL A 143 -6.90 9.44 -66.11
C VAL A 143 -6.39 9.65 -64.68
N SER A 144 -7.29 10.07 -63.80
CA SER A 144 -7.05 10.12 -62.37
C SER A 144 -7.44 8.77 -61.78
N VAL A 145 -6.46 8.03 -61.27
CA VAL A 145 -6.72 6.77 -60.60
C VAL A 145 -6.90 7.05 -59.11
N ALA A 146 -8.05 6.64 -58.55
CA ALA A 146 -8.37 6.79 -57.14
C ALA A 146 -7.93 5.53 -56.39
N ASP A 147 -7.30 5.78 -55.25
CA ASP A 147 -6.91 4.78 -54.26
C ASP A 147 -8.11 3.96 -53.75
N VAL A 148 -7.89 2.68 -53.47
CA VAL A 148 -8.90 1.77 -52.94
C VAL A 148 -8.43 1.16 -51.63
N ALA A 149 -9.10 1.54 -50.55
CA ALA A 149 -8.78 1.07 -49.21
C ALA A 149 -8.63 -0.46 -49.08
N PRO A 150 -7.69 -0.92 -48.23
CA PRO A 150 -7.57 -2.31 -47.83
C PRO A 150 -8.90 -2.88 -47.34
N ALA A 151 -9.21 -4.12 -47.69
CA ALA A 151 -10.46 -4.77 -47.31
C ALA A 151 -10.26 -6.22 -46.84
N ALA A 152 -11.33 -6.82 -46.32
CA ALA A 152 -11.37 -8.22 -45.88
C ALA A 152 -10.22 -8.60 -44.91
N VAL A 153 -9.93 -7.72 -43.94
CA VAL A 153 -8.92 -7.96 -42.92
C VAL A 153 -9.36 -9.12 -42.03
N VAL A 154 -8.62 -10.22 -42.09
CA VAL A 154 -8.79 -11.39 -41.22
C VAL A 154 -7.70 -11.35 -40.16
N VAL A 155 -8.09 -11.46 -38.89
CA VAL A 155 -7.19 -11.44 -37.74
C VAL A 155 -7.30 -12.76 -36.98
N ASN A 156 -6.16 -13.34 -36.62
CA ASN A 156 -6.06 -14.54 -35.81
C ASN A 156 -5.18 -14.24 -34.60
N ALA A 157 -5.66 -14.61 -33.41
CA ALA A 157 -4.90 -14.61 -32.17
C ALA A 157 -4.53 -16.05 -31.78
N VAL A 158 -3.25 -16.30 -31.54
CA VAL A 158 -2.74 -17.64 -31.25
C VAL A 158 -1.76 -17.60 -30.06
N PRO A 159 -2.04 -18.32 -28.97
CA PRO A 159 -3.32 -18.97 -28.64
C PRO A 159 -4.42 -17.93 -28.29
N ALA A 160 -5.69 -18.28 -28.50
CA ALA A 160 -6.83 -17.39 -28.19
C ALA A 160 -7.21 -17.37 -26.70
N THR A 161 -6.58 -18.23 -25.89
CA THR A 161 -6.73 -18.26 -24.43
C THR A 161 -5.35 -18.43 -23.81
N VAL A 162 -5.00 -17.54 -22.89
CA VAL A 162 -3.71 -17.46 -22.20
C VAL A 162 -3.94 -17.18 -20.71
N GLY A 163 -2.98 -17.51 -19.85
CA GLY A 163 -2.93 -16.93 -18.51
C GLY A 163 -2.36 -15.50 -18.56
N GLU A 164 -2.44 -14.76 -17.47
CA GLU A 164 -1.72 -13.49 -17.33
C GLU A 164 -0.24 -13.62 -17.69
N MET A 165 0.30 -12.52 -18.22
CA MET A 165 1.69 -12.36 -18.66
C MET A 165 2.17 -13.38 -19.71
N SER A 166 1.29 -14.22 -20.23
CA SER A 166 1.61 -15.16 -21.30
C SER A 166 1.39 -14.52 -22.67
N LEU A 167 2.34 -14.73 -23.58
CA LEU A 167 2.32 -14.11 -24.90
C LEU A 167 1.21 -14.67 -25.80
N VAL A 168 0.43 -13.78 -26.40
CA VAL A 168 -0.42 -14.03 -27.56
C VAL A 168 0.24 -13.46 -28.81
N ALA A 169 0.21 -14.19 -29.93
CA ALA A 169 0.68 -13.70 -31.22
C ALA A 169 -0.50 -13.31 -32.14
N ILE A 170 -0.39 -12.18 -32.83
CA ILE A 170 -1.36 -11.72 -33.83
C ILE A 170 -0.82 -11.97 -35.24
N SER A 171 -1.67 -12.52 -36.09
CA SER A 171 -1.40 -12.72 -37.51
C SER A 171 -2.66 -12.55 -38.34
N GLY A 172 -2.51 -12.28 -39.62
CA GLY A 172 -3.66 -12.03 -40.48
C GLY A 172 -3.33 -11.78 -41.94
N THR A 173 -4.38 -11.57 -42.72
CA THR A 173 -4.32 -11.30 -44.16
C THR A 173 -5.39 -10.30 -44.53
N PHE A 174 -5.16 -9.54 -45.59
CA PHE A 174 -6.15 -8.63 -46.16
C PHE A 174 -6.08 -8.68 -47.69
N VAL A 175 -6.96 -7.95 -48.38
CA VAL A 175 -6.92 -7.78 -49.83
C VAL A 175 -6.82 -6.30 -50.16
N ASP A 176 -6.02 -6.00 -51.19
CA ASP A 176 -5.86 -4.66 -51.72
C ASP A 176 -5.77 -4.72 -53.27
N PRO A 177 -6.62 -3.97 -54.01
CA PRO A 177 -6.51 -3.85 -55.46
C PRO A 177 -5.23 -3.17 -55.96
N GLY A 178 -4.63 -2.29 -55.17
CA GLY A 178 -3.40 -1.58 -55.50
C GLY A 178 -2.18 -2.47 -55.25
N MET A 179 -1.64 -3.05 -56.32
CA MET A 179 -0.62 -4.11 -56.22
C MET A 179 0.78 -3.59 -55.82
N GLU A 180 0.95 -2.28 -55.77
CA GLU A 180 2.23 -1.63 -55.43
C GLU A 180 2.13 -0.78 -54.16
N ASP A 181 1.02 -0.87 -53.42
CA ASP A 181 0.85 -0.11 -52.19
C ASP A 181 1.59 -0.75 -51.02
N ALA A 182 2.17 0.14 -50.21
CA ALA A 182 2.75 -0.18 -48.93
C ALA A 182 1.72 0.10 -47.84
N HIS A 183 1.64 -0.77 -46.84
CA HIS A 183 0.61 -0.69 -45.80
C HIS A 183 1.23 -0.51 -44.43
N GLN A 184 0.46 0.09 -43.52
CA GLN A 184 0.76 0.12 -42.11
C GLN A 184 -0.33 -0.63 -41.34
N VAL A 185 0.08 -1.61 -40.54
CA VAL A 185 -0.78 -2.37 -39.64
C VAL A 185 -0.66 -1.77 -38.25
N ARG A 186 -1.78 -1.31 -37.69
CA ARG A 186 -1.92 -0.86 -36.30
C ARG A 186 -2.75 -1.86 -35.51
N VAL A 187 -2.20 -2.41 -34.44
CA VAL A 187 -2.85 -3.37 -33.55
C VAL A 187 -3.19 -2.69 -32.24
N ILE A 188 -4.48 -2.60 -31.94
CA ILE A 188 -5.04 -2.08 -30.69
C ILE A 188 -5.41 -3.27 -29.82
N TRP A 189 -4.69 -3.49 -28.72
CA TRP A 189 -4.82 -4.69 -27.89
C TRP A 189 -6.08 -4.72 -27.02
N GLY A 190 -6.67 -3.56 -26.77
CA GLY A 190 -7.95 -3.39 -26.09
C GLY A 190 -7.90 -3.42 -24.57
N ASP A 191 -6.70 -3.39 -23.98
CA ASP A 191 -6.41 -3.30 -22.55
C ASP A 191 -5.85 -1.94 -22.11
N GLY A 192 -5.64 -1.02 -23.06
CA GLY A 192 -5.12 0.32 -22.80
C GLY A 192 -3.61 0.46 -23.00
N THR A 193 -2.91 -0.64 -23.26
CA THR A 193 -1.48 -0.63 -23.64
C THR A 193 -1.27 0.04 -25.01
N PRO A 194 -0.07 0.58 -25.29
CA PRO A 194 0.22 1.21 -26.57
C PRO A 194 -0.04 0.31 -27.78
N ASP A 195 -0.51 0.92 -28.87
CA ASP A 195 -0.76 0.22 -30.13
C ASP A 195 0.54 -0.29 -30.74
N SER A 196 0.56 -1.53 -31.24
CA SER A 196 1.71 -2.02 -32.02
C SER A 196 1.59 -1.62 -33.49
N ILE A 197 2.68 -1.12 -34.08
CA ILE A 197 2.74 -0.70 -35.48
C ILE A 197 3.69 -1.63 -36.27
N LEU A 198 3.23 -2.10 -37.43
CA LEU A 198 4.04 -2.84 -38.39
C LEU A 198 3.86 -2.27 -39.80
N ASN A 199 4.94 -1.77 -40.39
CA ASN A 199 4.94 -1.36 -41.79
C ASN A 199 5.22 -2.56 -42.69
N LEU A 200 4.47 -2.67 -43.78
CA LEU A 200 4.56 -3.72 -44.79
C LEU A 200 5.09 -3.12 -46.08
N ASP A 201 6.07 -3.80 -46.70
CA ASP A 201 6.60 -3.44 -47.99
C ASP A 201 5.51 -3.49 -49.09
N PRO A 202 5.70 -2.77 -50.22
CA PRO A 202 4.80 -2.80 -51.36
C PRO A 202 4.34 -4.21 -51.79
N GLY A 203 3.02 -4.42 -51.86
CA GLY A 203 2.40 -5.67 -52.30
C GLY A 203 2.37 -6.80 -51.25
N VAL A 204 2.75 -6.53 -50.00
CA VAL A 204 2.66 -7.50 -48.90
C VAL A 204 1.28 -7.45 -48.24
N LEU A 205 0.45 -8.48 -48.47
CA LEU A 205 -0.95 -8.54 -48.02
C LEU A 205 -1.20 -9.44 -46.79
N SER A 206 -0.14 -9.76 -46.05
CA SER A 206 -0.20 -10.58 -44.85
C SER A 206 0.68 -10.01 -43.76
N PHE A 207 0.21 -10.08 -42.51
CA PHE A 207 0.94 -9.62 -41.33
C PHE A 207 0.99 -10.72 -40.27
N GLY A 208 2.01 -10.65 -39.42
CA GLY A 208 2.25 -11.64 -38.37
C GLY A 208 3.71 -12.08 -38.30
N GLY A 209 4.05 -12.75 -37.21
CA GLY A 209 5.42 -13.17 -36.90
C GLY A 209 5.66 -13.17 -35.40
N SER A 210 6.87 -13.54 -34.97
CA SER A 210 7.26 -13.51 -33.55
C SER A 210 7.41 -12.09 -32.97
N THR A 211 7.12 -11.05 -33.76
CA THR A 211 7.28 -9.63 -33.41
C THR A 211 5.95 -8.93 -33.15
N LEU A 212 4.80 -9.53 -33.52
CA LEU A 212 3.47 -9.02 -33.15
C LEU A 212 2.91 -9.89 -32.02
N THR A 213 3.50 -9.72 -30.85
CA THR A 213 3.13 -10.44 -29.63
C THR A 213 2.76 -9.49 -28.51
N HIS A 214 1.83 -9.90 -27.66
CA HIS A 214 1.39 -9.12 -26.50
C HIS A 214 1.20 -10.01 -25.28
N ALA A 215 1.46 -9.48 -24.09
CA ALA A 215 1.15 -10.13 -22.83
C ALA A 215 0.16 -9.25 -22.07
N TYR A 216 -0.99 -9.82 -21.70
CA TYR A 216 -1.98 -9.11 -20.91
C TYR A 216 -1.63 -9.21 -19.42
N ALA A 217 -1.61 -8.07 -18.74
CA ALA A 217 -1.22 -8.00 -17.33
C ALA A 217 -2.29 -8.52 -16.36
N ASP A 218 -3.59 -8.39 -16.70
CA ASP A 218 -4.74 -8.88 -15.92
C ASP A 218 -5.80 -9.45 -16.88
N ASN A 219 -6.69 -10.28 -16.37
CA ASN A 219 -8.00 -10.52 -16.96
C ASN A 219 -9.02 -9.39 -16.72
N LYS A 220 -10.04 -9.31 -17.58
CA LYS A 220 -11.12 -8.34 -17.38
C LYS A 220 -11.94 -8.65 -16.13
N SER A 221 -12.39 -7.58 -15.49
CA SER A 221 -13.20 -7.65 -14.27
C SER A 221 -14.56 -8.33 -14.41
N ASP A 222 -15.11 -8.34 -15.62
CA ASP A 222 -16.35 -9.04 -15.96
C ASP A 222 -16.12 -10.46 -16.52
N GLY A 223 -14.87 -10.93 -16.56
CA GLY A 223 -14.46 -12.20 -17.14
C GLY A 223 -14.62 -12.28 -18.67
N SER A 224 -14.87 -11.16 -19.35
CA SER A 224 -15.00 -11.12 -20.81
C SER A 224 -13.64 -11.12 -21.51
N ALA A 225 -13.62 -11.49 -22.79
CA ALA A 225 -12.39 -11.47 -23.59
C ALA A 225 -11.96 -10.03 -23.98
N TYR A 226 -10.66 -9.80 -24.11
CA TYR A 226 -10.12 -8.64 -24.79
C TYR A 226 -10.46 -8.71 -26.29
N THR A 227 -10.83 -7.55 -26.86
CA THR A 227 -11.09 -7.44 -28.29
C THR A 227 -9.90 -6.73 -28.91
N VAL A 228 -9.10 -7.48 -29.67
CA VAL A 228 -7.98 -6.94 -30.43
C VAL A 228 -8.52 -6.40 -31.74
N GLN A 229 -8.28 -5.12 -32.00
CA GLN A 229 -8.66 -4.47 -33.25
C GLN A 229 -7.41 -4.23 -34.10
N VAL A 230 -7.46 -4.63 -35.37
CA VAL A 230 -6.38 -4.40 -36.33
C VAL A 230 -6.88 -3.46 -37.41
N ILE A 231 -6.13 -2.40 -37.65
CA ILE A 231 -6.38 -1.39 -38.69
C ILE A 231 -5.23 -1.43 -39.68
N VAL A 232 -5.54 -1.67 -40.95
CA VAL A 232 -4.57 -1.66 -42.04
C VAL A 232 -4.80 -0.38 -42.84
N SER A 233 -3.81 0.50 -42.89
CA SER A 233 -3.88 1.78 -43.62
C SER A 233 -2.96 1.74 -44.84
N ASP A 234 -3.38 2.38 -45.92
CA ASP A 234 -2.50 2.71 -47.03
C ASP A 234 -1.52 3.84 -46.61
N LEU A 235 -0.23 3.72 -46.93
CA LEU A 235 0.79 4.74 -46.59
C LEU A 235 0.77 5.95 -47.52
N ALA A 236 0.29 5.82 -48.76
CA ALA A 236 0.11 6.92 -49.70
C ALA A 236 -1.15 7.75 -49.39
N ASP A 237 -2.17 7.13 -48.78
CA ASP A 237 -3.34 7.81 -48.21
C ASP A 237 -3.77 7.19 -46.87
N ALA A 238 -3.30 7.78 -45.78
CA ALA A 238 -3.61 7.32 -44.42
C ALA A 238 -5.12 7.35 -44.07
N THR A 239 -5.99 7.93 -44.90
CA THR A 239 -7.45 7.88 -44.73
C THR A 239 -8.10 6.64 -45.35
N SER A 240 -7.35 5.88 -46.15
CA SER A 240 -7.73 4.64 -46.81
C SER A 240 -7.41 3.46 -45.88
N GLN A 241 -8.42 2.90 -45.21
CA GLN A 241 -8.21 1.91 -44.14
C GLN A 241 -9.19 0.72 -44.19
N GLY A 242 -8.68 -0.48 -43.89
CA GLY A 242 -9.42 -1.70 -43.59
C GLY A 242 -9.33 -2.07 -42.11
N GLN A 243 -10.34 -2.78 -41.58
CA GLN A 243 -10.36 -3.20 -40.17
C GLN A 243 -10.78 -4.66 -40.00
N GLY A 244 -10.22 -5.32 -38.98
CA GLY A 244 -10.59 -6.65 -38.53
C GLY A 244 -10.44 -6.78 -37.01
N THR A 245 -11.02 -7.82 -36.42
CA THR A 245 -10.92 -8.06 -34.97
C THR A 245 -10.65 -9.51 -34.64
N ALA A 246 -10.03 -9.74 -33.48
CA ALA A 246 -9.89 -11.03 -32.82
C ALA A 246 -10.25 -10.91 -31.33
N SER A 247 -10.50 -12.03 -30.67
CA SER A 247 -10.77 -12.07 -29.23
C SER A 247 -9.72 -12.90 -28.50
N VAL A 248 -9.23 -12.40 -27.37
CA VAL A 248 -8.28 -13.09 -26.49
C VAL A 248 -8.88 -13.21 -25.09
N THR A 249 -9.04 -14.43 -24.60
CA THR A 249 -9.45 -14.68 -23.21
C THR A 249 -8.20 -14.82 -22.34
N VAL A 250 -8.06 -13.94 -21.36
CA VAL A 250 -7.00 -14.00 -20.36
C VAL A 250 -7.59 -14.65 -19.12
N GLN A 251 -6.87 -15.62 -18.54
CA GLN A 251 -7.28 -16.33 -17.33
C GLN A 251 -6.42 -15.88 -16.15
N ASN A 252 -7.07 -15.64 -15.00
CA ASN A 252 -6.39 -15.45 -13.73
C ASN A 252 -5.40 -16.60 -13.43
N VAL A 253 -4.18 -16.25 -13.06
CA VAL A 253 -3.12 -17.15 -12.62
C VAL A 253 -2.92 -16.99 -11.12
N SER A 254 -3.18 -18.06 -10.35
CA SER A 254 -3.08 -17.99 -8.90
C SER A 254 -1.71 -17.53 -8.37
N PRO A 255 -1.67 -16.81 -7.24
CA PRO A 255 -0.47 -16.65 -6.47
C PRO A 255 0.02 -18.01 -5.99
N THR A 256 1.30 -18.09 -5.67
CA THR A 256 1.97 -19.29 -5.16
C THR A 256 2.74 -18.97 -3.89
N MET A 257 2.65 -19.81 -2.86
CA MET A 257 3.41 -19.59 -1.63
C MET A 257 4.90 -19.81 -1.86
N VAL A 258 5.72 -18.89 -1.37
CA VAL A 258 7.17 -18.97 -1.43
C VAL A 258 7.70 -19.37 -0.05
N GLY A 259 8.25 -20.59 0.02
CA GLY A 259 8.72 -21.13 1.29
C GLY A 259 7.58 -21.58 2.21
N GLY A 260 7.77 -21.45 3.51
CA GLY A 260 6.79 -21.83 4.53
C GLY A 260 6.56 -20.69 5.52
N LEU A 261 5.48 -20.80 6.30
CA LEU A 261 5.17 -19.82 7.35
C LEU A 261 6.20 -19.90 8.48
N VAL A 262 6.55 -18.74 9.02
CA VAL A 262 7.42 -18.59 10.18
C VAL A 262 6.58 -18.06 11.33
N VAL A 263 6.57 -18.77 12.45
CA VAL A 263 5.85 -18.40 13.68
C VAL A 263 6.87 -18.07 14.76
N LYS A 264 6.75 -16.91 15.40
CA LYS A 264 7.62 -16.46 16.49
C LYS A 264 6.79 -15.77 17.57
N ARG A 265 7.31 -15.73 18.80
CA ARG A 265 6.82 -14.79 19.81
C ARG A 265 7.31 -13.38 19.50
N GLU A 266 6.60 -12.35 19.95
CA GLU A 266 6.91 -10.95 19.66
C GLU A 266 8.37 -10.57 19.97
N ASN A 267 8.94 -11.08 21.07
CA ASN A 267 10.34 -10.84 21.45
C ASN A 267 11.37 -11.60 20.58
N GLY A 268 11.02 -11.94 19.34
CA GLY A 268 11.87 -12.54 18.32
C GLY A 268 12.33 -13.97 18.58
N THR A 269 11.88 -14.62 19.67
CA THR A 269 12.33 -15.94 20.07
C THR A 269 11.50 -17.05 19.43
N SER A 270 12.15 -18.03 18.82
CA SER A 270 11.52 -19.28 18.38
C SER A 270 11.41 -20.25 19.56
N GLY A 271 10.24 -20.85 19.78
CA GLY A 271 10.00 -21.73 20.92
C GLY A 271 8.56 -22.26 20.99
N THR A 272 8.21 -22.88 22.12
CA THR A 272 6.82 -23.20 22.48
C THR A 272 6.03 -21.89 22.63
N VAL A 273 4.82 -21.89 22.10
CA VAL A 273 3.85 -20.81 22.29
C VAL A 273 2.93 -21.25 23.42
N ASN A 274 2.77 -20.37 24.39
CA ASN A 274 1.85 -20.56 25.50
C ASN A 274 0.62 -19.68 25.29
N GLU A 275 -0.48 -19.98 25.97
CA GLU A 275 -1.57 -19.01 26.05
C GLU A 275 -1.12 -17.72 26.75
N GLY A 276 -1.79 -16.62 26.43
CA GLY A 276 -1.37 -15.27 26.79
C GLY A 276 -0.21 -14.73 25.95
N ASP A 277 0.57 -15.58 25.26
CA ASP A 277 1.66 -15.11 24.38
C ASP A 277 1.10 -14.34 23.17
N LEU A 278 1.73 -13.21 22.85
CA LEU A 278 1.56 -12.53 21.56
C LEU A 278 2.50 -13.15 20.51
N VAL A 279 1.91 -13.62 19.41
CA VAL A 279 2.57 -14.36 18.34
C VAL A 279 2.57 -13.56 17.05
N VAL A 280 3.68 -13.64 16.30
CA VAL A 280 3.85 -13.06 14.98
C VAL A 280 4.02 -14.19 13.96
N VAL A 281 3.22 -14.16 12.89
CA VAL A 281 3.31 -15.07 11.74
C VAL A 281 3.78 -14.28 10.54
N THR A 282 4.82 -14.75 9.87
CA THR A 282 5.28 -14.17 8.60
C THR A 282 5.32 -15.22 7.48
N GLY A 283 5.20 -14.77 6.24
CA GLY A 283 5.28 -15.62 5.05
C GLY A 283 5.59 -14.83 3.79
N ALA A 284 5.76 -15.55 2.68
CA ALA A 284 5.97 -14.99 1.36
C ALA A 284 5.16 -15.74 0.29
N PHE A 285 4.86 -15.07 -0.80
CA PHE A 285 4.19 -15.59 -1.97
C PHE A 285 4.84 -15.04 -3.25
N ALA A 286 4.36 -15.45 -4.41
CA ALA A 286 4.76 -14.96 -5.71
C ALA A 286 3.54 -15.02 -6.62
N ASP A 287 3.36 -14.00 -7.43
CA ASP A 287 2.33 -13.94 -8.46
C ASP A 287 2.98 -13.53 -9.77
N VAL A 288 2.46 -14.02 -10.88
CA VAL A 288 2.91 -13.63 -12.22
C VAL A 288 2.25 -12.34 -12.68
N SER A 289 1.05 -12.01 -12.17
CA SER A 289 0.34 -10.79 -12.50
C SER A 289 0.90 -9.60 -11.69
N PRO A 290 1.38 -8.53 -12.34
CA PRO A 290 1.74 -7.28 -11.67
C PRO A 290 0.51 -6.41 -11.37
N ALA A 291 -0.61 -6.64 -12.05
CA ALA A 291 -1.83 -5.86 -11.88
C ALA A 291 -2.70 -6.35 -10.71
N ASP A 292 -2.49 -7.60 -10.27
CA ASP A 292 -3.22 -8.19 -9.16
C ASP A 292 -2.85 -7.54 -7.84
N ARG A 293 -3.87 -7.33 -7.01
CA ARG A 293 -3.73 -7.02 -5.59
C ARG A 293 -3.96 -8.29 -4.78
N HIS A 294 -3.33 -8.39 -3.61
CA HIS A 294 -3.37 -9.61 -2.79
C HIS A 294 -3.94 -9.31 -1.42
N ARG A 295 -4.87 -10.15 -0.99
CA ARG A 295 -5.39 -10.16 0.38
C ARG A 295 -4.97 -11.46 1.06
N VAL A 296 -4.35 -11.34 2.23
CA VAL A 296 -3.93 -12.50 3.03
C VAL A 296 -4.75 -12.58 4.30
N VAL A 297 -5.38 -13.73 4.51
CA VAL A 297 -6.08 -14.04 5.77
C VAL A 297 -5.31 -15.13 6.50
N ILE A 298 -4.98 -14.86 7.76
CA ILE A 298 -4.43 -15.87 8.67
C ILE A 298 -5.58 -16.46 9.47
N SER A 299 -5.75 -17.77 9.37
CA SER A 299 -6.53 -18.55 10.32
C SER A 299 -5.57 -19.10 11.37
N TRP A 300 -5.82 -18.78 12.63
CA TRP A 300 -4.90 -19.06 13.75
C TRP A 300 -5.03 -20.47 14.33
N GLY A 301 -5.96 -21.27 13.79
CA GLY A 301 -6.17 -22.68 14.14
C GLY A 301 -7.20 -22.93 15.24
N ASP A 302 -7.53 -21.91 16.01
CA ASP A 302 -8.55 -21.86 17.09
C ASP A 302 -9.96 -21.47 16.58
N GLY A 303 -10.06 -21.06 15.31
CA GLY A 303 -11.30 -20.57 14.69
C GLY A 303 -11.31 -19.06 14.48
N SER A 304 -10.34 -18.34 15.07
CA SER A 304 -10.11 -16.93 14.85
C SER A 304 -9.40 -16.70 13.51
N THR A 305 -9.66 -15.53 12.93
CA THR A 305 -8.98 -15.08 11.71
C THR A 305 -8.62 -13.62 11.83
N THR A 306 -7.44 -13.27 11.34
CA THR A 306 -7.04 -11.88 11.13
C THR A 306 -6.66 -11.68 9.67
N GLU A 307 -6.78 -10.45 9.19
CA GLU A 307 -6.07 -10.05 7.97
C GLU A 307 -4.59 -9.93 8.32
N ALA A 308 -3.71 -10.30 7.38
CA ALA A 308 -2.30 -10.00 7.49
C ALA A 308 -2.00 -8.71 6.75
N SER A 309 -1.06 -7.92 7.26
CA SER A 309 -0.39 -6.89 6.47
C SER A 309 0.39 -7.58 5.36
N VAL A 310 0.20 -7.12 4.13
CA VAL A 310 0.78 -7.70 2.91
C VAL A 310 1.73 -6.69 2.30
N ASN A 311 3.02 -6.99 2.27
CA ASN A 311 3.99 -6.24 1.48
C ASN A 311 3.95 -6.74 0.04
N ALA A 312 3.35 -5.95 -0.85
CA ALA A 312 3.17 -6.32 -2.26
C ALA A 312 4.49 -6.37 -3.05
N ALA A 313 5.47 -5.51 -2.73
CA ALA A 313 6.80 -5.45 -3.37
C ALA A 313 7.61 -6.74 -3.17
N ASP A 314 7.82 -7.11 -1.91
CA ASP A 314 8.58 -8.29 -1.52
C ASP A 314 7.72 -9.56 -1.63
N ARG A 315 6.42 -9.41 -1.92
CA ARG A 315 5.40 -10.46 -1.85
C ARG A 315 5.49 -11.20 -0.52
N THR A 316 5.59 -10.45 0.58
CA THR A 316 5.63 -10.99 1.95
C THR A 316 4.41 -10.56 2.74
N PHE A 317 4.16 -11.19 3.88
CA PHE A 317 3.08 -10.78 4.78
C PHE A 317 3.44 -11.06 6.24
N SER A 318 2.80 -10.33 7.14
CA SER A 318 2.91 -10.50 8.59
C SER A 318 1.56 -10.31 9.28
N ALA A 319 1.30 -11.07 10.34
CA ALA A 319 0.15 -10.88 11.21
C ALA A 319 0.51 -11.16 12.67
N ARG A 320 -0.20 -10.50 13.59
CA ARG A 320 -0.04 -10.66 15.04
C ARG A 320 -1.32 -11.24 15.65
N TYR A 321 -1.18 -12.03 16.70
CA TYR A 321 -2.32 -12.58 17.44
C TYR A 321 -1.93 -13.03 18.84
N ARG A 322 -2.75 -12.70 19.84
CA ARG A 322 -2.61 -13.19 21.21
C ARG A 322 -3.57 -14.36 21.43
N TYR A 323 -3.03 -15.51 21.79
CA TYR A 323 -3.85 -16.67 22.11
C TYR A 323 -4.47 -16.50 23.50
N ARG A 324 -5.80 -16.53 23.57
CA ARG A 324 -6.56 -16.34 24.82
C ARG A 324 -6.82 -17.63 25.61
N ASP A 325 -6.55 -18.76 24.97
CA ASP A 325 -6.77 -20.11 25.47
C ASP A 325 -5.72 -21.04 24.81
N ASN A 326 -5.48 -22.17 25.43
CA ASN A 326 -4.74 -23.27 24.86
C ASN A 326 -5.48 -23.88 23.67
N PHE A 327 -4.75 -24.66 22.86
CA PHE A 327 -5.41 -25.60 21.97
C PHE A 327 -4.44 -26.69 21.52
N ALA A 328 -5.02 -27.85 21.21
CA ALA A 328 -4.29 -28.94 20.57
C ALA A 328 -3.68 -28.48 19.24
N ALA A 329 -2.54 -29.04 18.87
CA ALA A 329 -1.81 -28.70 17.65
C ALA A 329 -2.73 -28.50 16.42
N ALA A 330 -2.89 -27.26 16.00
CA ALA A 330 -3.76 -26.86 14.90
C ALA A 330 -2.95 -26.18 13.79
N ALA A 331 -3.54 -26.15 12.60
CA ALA A 331 -2.89 -25.53 11.45
C ALA A 331 -3.16 -24.02 11.45
N ILE A 332 -2.12 -23.23 11.73
CA ILE A 332 -2.11 -21.83 11.32
C ILE A 332 -2.04 -21.82 9.80
N ARG A 333 -3.02 -21.22 9.14
CA ARG A 333 -3.13 -21.20 7.67
C ARG A 333 -3.16 -19.77 7.17
N ALA A 334 -2.19 -19.40 6.36
CA ALA A 334 -2.27 -18.21 5.52
C ALA A 334 -2.97 -18.57 4.22
N THR A 335 -3.97 -17.78 3.84
CA THR A 335 -4.66 -17.90 2.55
C THR A 335 -4.47 -16.60 1.79
N VAL A 336 -3.72 -16.64 0.69
CA VAL A 336 -3.49 -15.52 -0.21
C VAL A 336 -4.52 -15.59 -1.33
N THR A 337 -5.22 -14.48 -1.55
CA THR A 337 -6.23 -14.31 -2.60
C THR A 337 -5.79 -13.16 -3.48
N ASP A 338 -5.73 -13.37 -4.79
CA ASP A 338 -5.57 -12.32 -5.79
C ASP A 338 -6.90 -11.61 -6.09
N GLY A 339 -6.83 -10.43 -6.71
CA GLY A 339 -7.99 -9.63 -7.03
C GLY A 339 -7.65 -8.19 -7.35
N ARG A 340 -8.65 -7.31 -7.20
CA ARG A 340 -8.53 -5.88 -7.53
C ARG A 340 -9.36 -5.00 -6.62
N ILE A 341 -9.03 -3.71 -6.56
CA ILE A 341 -9.82 -2.73 -5.81
C ILE A 341 -10.90 -2.13 -6.72
N VAL A 342 -12.17 -2.25 -6.32
CA VAL A 342 -13.30 -1.62 -7.00
C VAL A 342 -14.02 -0.72 -6.01
N SER A 343 -13.98 0.60 -6.26
CA SER A 343 -14.61 1.60 -5.38
C SER A 343 -14.14 1.52 -3.92
N GLY A 344 -12.84 1.28 -3.70
CA GLY A 344 -12.23 1.17 -2.37
C GLY A 344 -12.45 -0.17 -1.66
N ALA A 345 -13.03 -1.17 -2.33
CA ALA A 345 -13.19 -2.51 -1.77
C ALA A 345 -12.40 -3.55 -2.57
N PHE A 346 -11.72 -4.46 -1.87
CA PHE A 346 -11.11 -5.64 -2.48
C PHE A 346 -12.18 -6.57 -3.04
N VAL A 347 -12.10 -6.84 -4.34
CA VAL A 347 -12.97 -7.76 -5.07
C VAL A 347 -12.08 -8.82 -5.70
N ALA A 348 -12.19 -10.05 -5.20
CA ALA A 348 -11.56 -11.21 -5.80
C ALA A 348 -12.05 -11.39 -7.25
N ASP A 349 -11.14 -11.64 -8.17
CA ASP A 349 -11.44 -11.75 -9.61
C ASP A 349 -11.98 -13.12 -10.05
N GLY A 350 -12.14 -14.04 -9.11
CA GLY A 350 -12.84 -15.30 -9.33
C GLY A 350 -11.91 -16.47 -9.64
N GLY A 351 -11.13 -16.90 -8.64
CA GLY A 351 -11.05 -18.34 -8.38
C GLY A 351 -9.74 -18.90 -7.84
N SER A 352 -8.73 -18.11 -7.59
CA SER A 352 -7.42 -18.63 -7.22
C SER A 352 -6.97 -18.16 -5.85
N VAL A 353 -6.86 -19.12 -4.93
CA VAL A 353 -6.21 -18.89 -3.65
C VAL A 353 -5.06 -19.86 -3.51
N THR A 354 -3.97 -19.39 -2.92
CA THR A 354 -2.92 -20.27 -2.42
C THR A 354 -2.94 -20.26 -0.91
N SER A 355 -2.53 -21.38 -0.31
CA SER A 355 -2.39 -21.42 1.13
C SER A 355 -1.16 -22.19 1.55
N ALA A 356 -0.48 -21.67 2.57
CA ALA A 356 0.48 -22.42 3.34
C ALA A 356 -0.07 -22.63 4.73
N ALA A 357 0.37 -23.71 5.37
CA ALA A 357 0.03 -23.97 6.75
C ALA A 357 1.25 -24.43 7.52
N VAL A 358 1.30 -24.04 8.79
CA VAL A 358 2.25 -24.54 9.77
C VAL A 358 1.45 -25.01 10.98
N THR A 359 1.86 -26.14 11.55
CA THR A 359 1.20 -26.65 12.75
C THR A 359 1.82 -25.99 13.97
N GLN A 360 0.98 -25.32 14.76
CA GLN A 360 1.35 -24.73 16.03
C GLN A 360 0.50 -25.37 17.14
N ARG A 361 1.14 -25.73 18.24
CA ARG A 361 0.47 -26.06 19.51
C ARG A 361 0.56 -24.84 20.41
N VAL A 362 -0.52 -24.53 21.10
CA VAL A 362 -0.50 -23.57 22.20
C VAL A 362 -0.66 -24.34 23.48
N ASP A 363 0.33 -24.15 24.35
CA ASP A 363 0.45 -24.88 25.60
C ASP A 363 -0.33 -24.11 26.68
N ASN A 364 -1.13 -24.83 27.45
CA ASN A 364 -1.69 -24.31 28.70
C ASN A 364 -0.56 -23.83 29.62
N VAL A 365 -0.82 -22.73 30.30
CA VAL A 365 -0.10 -22.19 31.43
C VAL A 365 -1.02 -22.23 32.63
N ALA A 366 -0.69 -23.05 33.62
CA ALA A 366 -1.48 -23.13 34.84
C ALA A 366 -1.67 -21.75 35.50
N PRO A 367 -2.85 -21.49 36.11
CA PRO A 367 -3.11 -20.28 36.87
C PRO A 367 -2.06 -20.10 37.96
N ALA A 368 -1.62 -18.87 38.25
CA ALA A 368 -0.85 -18.59 39.46
C ALA A 368 -1.80 -18.19 40.59
N ALA A 369 -1.90 -19.02 41.62
CA ALA A 369 -2.83 -18.81 42.73
C ALA A 369 -2.11 -18.28 43.96
N GLN A 370 -2.75 -17.35 44.68
CA GLN A 370 -2.30 -16.83 45.96
C GLN A 370 -3.49 -16.73 46.93
N ILE A 371 -3.23 -17.00 48.22
CA ILE A 371 -4.24 -16.80 49.27
C ILE A 371 -4.11 -15.37 49.79
N ALA A 372 -5.18 -14.59 49.65
CA ALA A 372 -5.27 -13.24 50.19
C ALA A 372 -6.33 -13.14 51.31
N PRO A 373 -6.07 -12.38 52.38
CA PRO A 373 -7.06 -12.07 53.39
C PRO A 373 -8.15 -11.14 52.85
N ARG A 374 -9.33 -11.16 53.49
CA ARG A 374 -10.42 -10.22 53.18
C ARG A 374 -10.81 -9.38 54.38
N LEU A 375 -11.16 -8.13 54.09
CA LEU A 375 -11.67 -7.17 55.05
C LEU A 375 -12.90 -7.70 55.81
N GLY A 376 -13.01 -7.31 57.09
CA GLY A 376 -14.09 -7.71 57.98
C GLY A 376 -13.95 -9.14 58.51
N SER A 377 -12.77 -9.74 58.35
CA SER A 377 -12.42 -11.00 58.99
C SER A 377 -12.50 -10.89 60.51
N THR A 378 -13.12 -11.88 61.15
CA THR A 378 -13.11 -12.03 62.62
C THR A 378 -12.71 -13.46 62.97
N PRO A 379 -12.37 -13.77 64.24
CA PRO A 379 -12.02 -15.13 64.64
C PRO A 379 -13.13 -16.16 64.35
N THR A 380 -14.40 -15.75 64.50
CA THR A 380 -15.54 -16.65 64.25
C THR A 380 -16.02 -16.68 62.81
N ASN A 381 -15.59 -15.72 62.00
CA ASN A 381 -15.95 -15.55 60.60
C ASN A 381 -14.71 -15.06 59.83
N THR A 382 -13.73 -15.93 59.71
CA THR A 382 -12.46 -15.67 59.01
C THR A 382 -12.70 -15.76 57.51
N LEU A 383 -12.29 -14.73 56.76
CA LEU A 383 -12.60 -14.54 55.35
C LEU A 383 -11.30 -14.51 54.53
N LEU A 384 -11.16 -15.41 53.56
CA LEU A 384 -10.05 -15.39 52.60
C LEU A 384 -10.60 -15.40 51.18
N THR A 385 -9.81 -14.94 50.22
CA THR A 385 -10.07 -15.03 48.78
C THR A 385 -8.87 -15.64 48.07
N ALA A 386 -9.16 -16.28 46.94
CA ALA A 386 -8.15 -16.62 45.95
C ALA A 386 -7.87 -15.37 45.14
N ASP A 387 -6.62 -14.96 45.16
CA ASP A 387 -6.06 -14.02 44.21
C ASP A 387 -5.38 -14.83 43.11
N VAL A 388 -5.71 -14.58 41.85
CA VAL A 388 -5.32 -15.46 40.74
C VAL A 388 -4.90 -14.62 39.55
N ILE A 389 -3.69 -14.88 39.05
CA ILE A 389 -3.22 -14.39 37.77
C ILE A 389 -3.34 -15.55 36.78
N GLU A 390 -4.07 -15.34 35.70
CA GLU A 390 -4.34 -16.34 34.68
C GLU A 390 -3.97 -15.78 33.30
N PRO A 391 -2.90 -16.28 32.65
CA PRO A 391 -2.54 -15.94 31.28
C PRO A 391 -3.63 -16.30 30.24
N GLY A 392 -4.37 -17.40 30.44
CA GLY A 392 -5.50 -17.83 29.62
C GLY A 392 -6.74 -17.01 29.91
N LEU A 393 -6.90 -15.87 29.25
CA LEU A 393 -8.01 -14.94 29.52
C LEU A 393 -9.40 -15.57 29.38
N ASP A 394 -9.55 -16.60 28.56
CA ASP A 394 -10.83 -17.31 28.40
C ASP A 394 -11.09 -18.34 29.51
N ASP A 395 -10.07 -18.72 30.28
CA ASP A 395 -10.16 -19.64 31.42
C ASP A 395 -10.60 -18.93 32.71
N VAL A 396 -10.30 -17.62 32.83
CA VAL A 396 -10.66 -16.77 33.97
C VAL A 396 -12.10 -16.98 34.46
N PRO A 397 -13.15 -16.95 33.60
CA PRO A 397 -14.53 -17.19 34.02
C PRO A 397 -14.84 -18.66 34.37
N LEU A 398 -13.97 -19.60 34.01
CA LEU A 398 -14.14 -21.05 34.17
C LEU A 398 -13.30 -21.64 35.31
N LEU A 399 -12.40 -20.85 35.90
CA LEU A 399 -11.59 -21.25 37.06
C LEU A 399 -12.41 -21.91 38.16
N THR A 400 -11.93 -23.07 38.62
CA THR A 400 -12.46 -23.81 39.76
C THR A 400 -11.56 -23.67 40.98
N TYR A 401 -12.19 -23.67 42.17
CA TYR A 401 -11.50 -23.42 43.43
C TYR A 401 -11.76 -24.57 44.39
N LEU A 402 -10.72 -25.01 45.09
CA LEU A 402 -10.82 -25.96 46.19
C LEU A 402 -9.99 -25.47 47.37
N TRP A 403 -10.67 -25.17 48.47
CA TRP A 403 -10.06 -24.82 49.74
C TRP A 403 -10.04 -26.04 50.65
N GLU A 404 -8.89 -26.37 51.19
CA GLU A 404 -8.72 -27.48 52.13
C GLU A 404 -7.93 -27.05 53.36
N VAL A 405 -8.19 -27.71 54.49
CA VAL A 405 -7.51 -27.45 55.76
C VAL A 405 -7.01 -28.74 56.38
N ASN A 406 -5.78 -28.73 56.87
CA ASN A 406 -5.18 -29.79 57.65
C ASN A 406 -4.79 -29.26 59.04
N THR A 407 -5.37 -29.84 60.09
CA THR A 407 -5.15 -29.43 61.48
C THR A 407 -4.09 -30.27 62.20
N GLY A 408 -3.36 -31.13 61.47
CA GLY A 408 -2.39 -32.08 62.01
C GLY A 408 -3.01 -33.43 62.43
N VAL A 409 -4.34 -33.59 62.32
CA VAL A 409 -5.06 -34.83 62.62
C VAL A 409 -6.01 -35.16 61.48
N GLY A 410 -5.82 -36.31 60.83
CA GLY A 410 -6.77 -36.83 59.83
C GLY A 410 -6.59 -36.32 58.39
N GLY A 411 -5.54 -35.54 58.09
CA GLY A 411 -5.24 -35.04 56.74
C GLY A 411 -6.05 -33.81 56.36
N TYR A 412 -6.13 -33.52 55.05
CA TYR A 412 -6.92 -32.41 54.52
C TYR A 412 -8.42 -32.68 54.59
N THR A 413 -9.17 -31.63 54.88
CA THR A 413 -10.64 -31.59 54.84
C THR A 413 -11.08 -30.36 54.06
N THR A 414 -12.10 -30.51 53.21
CA THR A 414 -12.61 -29.40 52.38
C THR A 414 -13.27 -28.31 53.23
N LEU A 415 -12.86 -27.06 53.02
CA LEU A 415 -13.49 -25.85 53.57
C LEU A 415 -14.55 -25.26 52.63
N ALA A 416 -14.22 -25.09 51.35
CA ALA A 416 -15.10 -24.49 50.35
C ALA A 416 -14.65 -24.82 48.91
N THR A 417 -15.51 -24.56 47.94
CA THR A 417 -15.23 -24.72 46.50
C THR A 417 -15.58 -23.47 45.69
N THR A 418 -15.39 -22.30 46.29
CA THR A 418 -15.71 -20.98 45.73
C THR A 418 -14.46 -20.09 45.79
N LYS A 419 -14.37 -19.06 44.94
CA LYS A 419 -13.25 -18.08 44.96
C LYS A 419 -12.98 -17.54 46.37
N ASN A 420 -14.04 -17.30 47.12
CA ASN A 420 -14.00 -16.87 48.52
C ASN A 420 -14.25 -18.05 49.47
N VAL A 421 -13.58 -18.08 50.62
CA VAL A 421 -13.83 -19.04 51.70
C VAL A 421 -14.16 -18.33 53.01
N THR A 422 -15.00 -18.97 53.82
CA THR A 422 -15.41 -18.48 55.14
C THR A 422 -15.39 -19.64 56.14
N PHE A 423 -14.71 -19.46 57.26
CA PHE A 423 -14.61 -20.48 58.31
C PHE A 423 -14.43 -19.87 59.70
N ASN A 424 -14.59 -20.68 60.74
CA ASN A 424 -14.34 -20.27 62.12
C ASN A 424 -12.93 -20.72 62.54
N SER A 425 -11.97 -19.80 62.56
CA SER A 425 -10.58 -20.08 62.92
C SER A 425 -10.40 -20.43 64.39
N THR A 426 -11.31 -20.04 65.30
CA THR A 426 -11.22 -20.43 66.72
C THR A 426 -11.34 -21.94 66.97
N LEU A 427 -11.85 -22.68 65.98
CA LEU A 427 -11.96 -24.14 66.01
C LEU A 427 -10.72 -24.83 65.43
N LEU A 428 -9.81 -24.05 64.85
CA LEU A 428 -8.61 -24.49 64.18
C LEU A 428 -7.40 -24.07 65.04
N GLY A 429 -6.39 -24.92 65.17
CA GLY A 429 -5.14 -24.55 65.83
C GLY A 429 -4.31 -23.65 64.93
N THR A 430 -3.11 -24.12 64.58
CA THR A 430 -2.30 -23.56 63.49
C THR A 430 -2.40 -24.48 62.27
N PRO A 431 -3.46 -24.40 61.45
CA PRO A 431 -3.65 -25.32 60.35
C PRO A 431 -2.73 -25.03 59.15
N LEU A 432 -2.53 -26.03 58.29
CA LEU A 432 -2.09 -25.83 56.91
C LEU A 432 -3.34 -25.64 56.04
N ILE A 433 -3.44 -24.50 55.37
CA ILE A 433 -4.53 -24.21 54.43
C ILE A 433 -3.97 -24.33 53.03
N ARG A 434 -4.66 -25.09 52.18
CA ARG A 434 -4.33 -25.27 50.77
C ARG A 434 -5.44 -24.68 49.92
N LEU A 435 -5.06 -23.82 48.99
CA LEU A 435 -5.88 -23.41 47.87
C LEU A 435 -5.39 -24.19 46.65
N THR A 436 -6.28 -24.90 45.97
CA THR A 436 -6.04 -25.39 44.62
C THR A 436 -6.93 -24.61 43.68
N VAL A 437 -6.32 -23.97 42.68
CA VAL A 437 -7.03 -23.37 41.56
C VAL A 437 -6.75 -24.22 40.34
N SER A 438 -7.79 -24.53 39.58
CA SER A 438 -7.65 -25.25 38.32
C SER A 438 -8.46 -24.53 37.26
N ASP A 439 -7.85 -24.34 36.11
CA ASP A 439 -8.52 -23.98 34.86
C ASP A 439 -9.36 -25.18 34.34
N ASP A 440 -10.04 -25.00 33.21
CA ASP A 440 -10.90 -26.03 32.62
C ASP A 440 -10.17 -27.00 31.69
N ASP A 441 -8.92 -26.70 31.34
CA ASP A 441 -8.06 -27.42 30.41
C ASP A 441 -6.92 -28.20 31.10
N GLY A 442 -6.86 -28.13 32.43
CA GLY A 442 -6.19 -29.09 33.32
C GLY A 442 -4.90 -28.61 33.96
N GLY A 443 -4.51 -27.37 33.72
CA GLY A 443 -3.55 -26.65 34.54
C GLY A 443 -4.12 -26.40 35.94
N LEU A 444 -3.20 -26.39 36.91
CA LEU A 444 -3.54 -26.13 38.29
C LEU A 444 -2.34 -25.61 39.04
N ASP A 445 -2.62 -24.75 40.00
CA ASP A 445 -1.65 -24.34 40.99
C ASP A 445 -2.16 -24.60 42.41
N GLN A 446 -1.22 -24.88 43.29
CA GLN A 446 -1.47 -25.15 44.70
C GLN A 446 -0.68 -24.20 45.57
N TYR A 447 -1.41 -23.35 46.29
CA TYR A 447 -0.84 -22.42 47.25
C TYR A 447 -1.13 -22.89 48.67
N GLU A 448 -0.08 -22.99 49.51
CA GLU A 448 -0.19 -23.55 50.86
C GLU A 448 0.36 -22.60 51.92
N VAL A 449 -0.48 -22.19 52.86
CA VAL A 449 -0.10 -21.31 53.96
C VAL A 449 -0.28 -21.96 55.32
N VAL A 450 0.64 -21.69 56.25
CA VAL A 450 0.40 -21.96 57.67
C VAL A 450 -0.41 -20.80 58.26
N GLY A 451 -1.62 -21.08 58.76
CA GLY A 451 -2.49 -20.10 59.37
C GLY A 451 -2.15 -19.84 60.84
N VAL A 452 -1.93 -18.58 61.20
CA VAL A 452 -1.68 -18.10 62.56
C VAL A 452 -2.72 -17.03 62.88
N PHE A 453 -3.66 -17.37 63.76
CA PHE A 453 -4.87 -16.58 63.96
C PHE A 453 -4.91 -15.89 65.33
N GLY A 454 -5.15 -14.58 65.32
CA GLY A 454 -5.34 -13.73 66.47
C GLY A 454 -6.70 -13.86 67.15
N THR A 455 -7.09 -12.85 67.92
CA THR A 455 -8.38 -12.68 68.58
C THR A 455 -8.91 -11.26 68.36
N ASP A 456 -10.10 -10.93 68.88
CA ASP A 456 -10.60 -9.54 68.86
C ASP A 456 -10.02 -8.69 70.01
N SER A 457 -8.82 -9.02 70.52
CA SER A 457 -8.15 -8.33 71.62
C SER A 457 -6.71 -7.98 71.25
N ALA A 458 -6.18 -6.91 71.84
CA ALA A 458 -4.81 -6.48 71.61
C ALA A 458 -3.79 -7.54 72.05
N GLU A 459 -2.94 -7.95 71.10
CA GLU A 459 -1.95 -9.01 71.29
C GLU A 459 -0.70 -8.86 70.42
N THR A 460 0.33 -9.61 70.77
CA THR A 460 1.55 -9.75 69.98
C THR A 460 1.62 -11.17 69.45
N ILE A 461 1.74 -11.32 68.14
CA ILE A 461 1.95 -12.58 67.44
C ILE A 461 3.37 -12.52 66.85
N SER A 462 4.28 -13.33 67.39
CA SER A 462 5.64 -13.46 66.87
C SER A 462 5.78 -14.74 66.06
N VAL A 463 6.38 -14.62 64.88
CA VAL A 463 6.58 -15.67 63.91
C VAL A 463 8.08 -15.86 63.67
N THR A 464 8.53 -17.11 63.76
CA THR A 464 9.93 -17.50 63.51
C THR A 464 9.97 -18.75 62.63
N SER A 465 11.11 -19.02 62.02
CA SER A 465 11.34 -20.26 61.25
C SER A 465 11.24 -21.56 62.09
N THR A 466 11.10 -21.45 63.40
CA THR A 466 11.00 -22.58 64.34
C THR A 466 9.67 -22.65 65.09
N GLY A 467 8.76 -21.70 64.86
CA GLY A 467 7.45 -21.68 65.49
C GLY A 467 6.90 -20.29 65.77
N PHE A 468 5.80 -20.28 66.51
CA PHE A 468 4.95 -19.12 66.74
C PHE A 468 4.72 -18.90 68.24
N SER A 469 4.45 -17.65 68.63
CA SER A 469 3.99 -17.33 69.98
C SER A 469 2.98 -16.18 69.96
N ARG A 470 1.95 -16.27 70.81
CA ARG A 470 1.03 -15.16 71.09
C ARG A 470 1.07 -14.76 72.56
N THR A 471 1.17 -13.46 72.82
CA THR A 471 1.10 -12.87 74.16
C THR A 471 0.17 -11.68 74.18
N GLY A 472 -0.66 -11.49 75.21
CA GLY A 472 -1.62 -10.38 75.26
C GLY A 472 -2.90 -10.71 76.00
N ALA A 473 -3.87 -9.79 75.96
CA ALA A 473 -5.22 -10.05 76.50
C ALA A 473 -5.95 -10.99 75.54
N GLY A 474 -6.54 -12.09 76.04
CA GLY A 474 -7.18 -13.09 75.16
C GLY A 474 -6.23 -14.17 74.60
N ALA A 475 -4.91 -14.05 74.84
CA ALA A 475 -3.92 -15.01 74.38
C ALA A 475 -4.05 -16.39 75.08
N GLY A 476 -4.82 -17.30 74.48
CA GLY A 476 -4.54 -18.73 74.60
C GLY A 476 -3.25 -19.03 73.82
N GLY A 477 -2.26 -19.69 74.43
CA GLY A 477 -0.97 -19.93 73.78
C GLY A 477 -1.14 -20.70 72.46
N ILE A 478 -0.82 -20.05 71.34
CA ILE A 478 -0.47 -20.72 70.09
C ILE A 478 0.99 -21.13 70.22
N GLY A 479 1.30 -22.40 70.02
CA GLY A 479 2.66 -22.91 70.08
C GLY A 479 2.77 -24.22 69.34
N LEU A 480 3.78 -24.34 68.48
CA LEU A 480 4.19 -25.63 67.94
C LEU A 480 4.87 -26.46 69.04
N VAL A 481 4.78 -27.77 68.91
CA VAL A 481 5.61 -28.68 69.71
C VAL A 481 7.08 -28.44 69.34
N PRO A 482 7.99 -28.16 70.30
CA PRO A 482 9.39 -27.89 69.98
C PRO A 482 10.04 -29.04 69.20
N GLY A 483 10.61 -28.74 68.03
CA GLY A 483 11.41 -29.69 67.22
C GLY A 483 10.82 -30.09 65.87
N GLU A 484 9.59 -29.66 65.54
CA GLU A 484 8.99 -29.81 64.21
C GLU A 484 9.14 -28.47 63.46
N GLY A 485 9.67 -28.47 62.23
CA GLY A 485 9.75 -27.27 61.39
C GLY A 485 8.36 -26.79 60.94
N LEU A 486 8.30 -25.60 60.33
CA LEU A 486 7.04 -25.09 59.76
C LEU A 486 6.58 -25.99 58.60
N TRP A 487 5.26 -26.13 58.44
CA TRP A 487 4.67 -26.97 57.39
C TRP A 487 4.77 -26.37 55.98
N SER A 488 4.86 -25.04 55.88
CA SER A 488 5.07 -24.29 54.65
C SER A 488 6.02 -23.12 54.91
N THR A 489 6.65 -22.62 53.85
CA THR A 489 7.43 -21.38 53.86
C THR A 489 6.55 -20.14 53.74
N GLN A 490 5.27 -20.30 53.38
CA GLN A 490 4.29 -19.21 53.35
C GLN A 490 3.45 -19.23 54.63
N ILE A 491 3.33 -18.07 55.27
CA ILE A 491 2.75 -17.94 56.60
C ILE A 491 1.69 -16.83 56.57
N LEU A 492 0.44 -17.19 56.84
CA LEU A 492 -0.66 -16.24 56.93
C LEU A 492 -0.92 -15.89 58.39
N VAL A 493 -0.79 -14.61 58.74
CA VAL A 493 -1.05 -14.09 60.09
C VAL A 493 -2.21 -13.11 60.02
N LEU A 494 -3.28 -13.38 60.78
CA LEU A 494 -4.44 -12.49 60.88
C LEU A 494 -4.55 -11.97 62.32
N GLY A 495 -4.44 -10.66 62.52
CA GLY A 495 -4.66 -9.98 63.81
C GLY A 495 -6.13 -9.94 64.20
N PHE A 496 -7.00 -9.72 63.22
CA PHE A 496 -8.46 -9.50 63.34
C PHE A 496 -8.84 -8.16 63.94
N GLY A 497 -8.91 -8.03 65.26
CA GLY A 497 -9.35 -6.81 65.88
C GLY A 497 -8.62 -6.59 67.18
N GLY A 498 -8.22 -5.37 67.46
CA GLY A 498 -7.29 -5.14 68.56
C GLY A 498 -6.21 -4.19 68.10
N ALA A 499 -5.36 -3.75 69.02
CA ALA A 499 -4.15 -3.04 68.63
C ALA A 499 -3.01 -4.05 68.69
N ASP A 500 -2.72 -4.67 67.55
CA ASP A 500 -1.91 -5.87 67.47
C ASP A 500 -0.47 -5.57 67.02
N LEU A 501 0.45 -6.44 67.40
CA LEU A 501 1.82 -6.48 66.89
C LEU A 501 2.04 -7.83 66.21
N LEU A 502 2.10 -7.82 64.88
CA LEU A 502 2.41 -8.97 64.06
C LEU A 502 3.89 -8.90 63.69
N ASP A 503 4.72 -9.72 64.33
CA ASP A 503 6.18 -9.66 64.23
C ASP A 503 6.73 -10.90 63.51
N ALA A 504 7.03 -10.75 62.22
CA ALA A 504 7.67 -11.75 61.37
C ALA A 504 9.15 -11.44 61.11
N SER A 505 9.73 -10.45 61.78
CA SER A 505 11.12 -9.98 61.57
C SER A 505 12.22 -11.02 61.80
N ALA A 506 11.88 -12.12 62.47
CA ALA A 506 12.78 -13.25 62.67
C ALA A 506 12.77 -14.27 61.52
N LEU A 507 11.95 -14.08 60.48
CA LEU A 507 11.92 -14.92 59.30
C LEU A 507 13.11 -14.60 58.37
N THR A 508 13.72 -15.66 57.84
CA THR A 508 14.79 -15.56 56.85
C THR A 508 14.22 -15.50 55.43
N SER A 509 14.99 -15.07 54.44
CA SER A 509 14.57 -14.84 53.04
C SER A 509 13.95 -16.02 52.28
N GLY A 510 13.97 -17.23 52.83
CA GLY A 510 13.26 -18.39 52.27
C GLY A 510 11.79 -18.50 52.70
N TYR A 511 11.26 -17.54 53.45
CA TYR A 511 9.87 -17.49 53.92
C TYR A 511 9.17 -16.25 53.39
N THR A 512 7.86 -16.34 53.19
CA THR A 512 6.96 -15.22 52.86
C THR A 512 5.91 -15.11 53.94
N ALA A 513 5.80 -13.93 54.54
CA ALA A 513 4.77 -13.57 55.50
C ALA A 513 3.63 -12.81 54.79
N ILE A 514 2.40 -13.26 55.04
CA ILE A 514 1.17 -12.55 54.67
C ILE A 514 0.57 -12.02 55.96
N LEU A 515 0.69 -10.73 56.20
CA LEU A 515 0.33 -10.09 57.46
C LEU A 515 -0.91 -9.20 57.28
N ASP A 516 -2.00 -9.55 57.95
CA ASP A 516 -3.23 -8.77 58.02
C ASP A 516 -3.42 -8.21 59.44
N GLY A 517 -3.33 -6.88 59.58
CA GLY A 517 -3.52 -6.20 60.88
C GLY A 517 -4.96 -6.32 61.38
N GLY A 518 -5.92 -6.08 60.50
CA GLY A 518 -7.34 -6.15 60.79
C GLY A 518 -7.92 -4.78 61.14
N GLN A 519 -8.54 -4.67 62.33
CA GLN A 519 -9.18 -3.44 62.81
C GLN A 519 -8.44 -2.83 64.00
N GLN A 520 -8.36 -1.50 64.01
CA GLN A 520 -7.71 -0.61 64.97
C GLN A 520 -6.27 -0.31 64.59
N GLN A 521 -5.35 -0.14 65.55
CA GLN A 521 -3.99 0.32 65.23
C GLN A 521 -3.02 -0.83 65.40
N ASP A 522 -2.52 -1.31 64.29
CA ASP A 522 -1.67 -2.48 64.23
C ASP A 522 -0.23 -2.12 63.83
N TYR A 523 0.71 -2.95 64.27
CA TYR A 523 2.12 -2.90 63.90
C TYR A 523 2.49 -4.20 63.20
N LEU A 524 2.87 -4.13 61.93
CA LEU A 524 3.22 -5.26 61.10
C LEU A 524 4.71 -5.18 60.77
N LEU A 525 5.49 -6.21 61.11
CA LEU A 525 6.92 -6.29 60.84
C LEU A 525 7.19 -7.50 59.96
N GLY A 526 7.66 -7.28 58.73
CA GLY A 526 8.09 -8.33 57.80
C GLY A 526 9.47 -8.88 58.12
N GLY A 527 9.79 -9.98 57.45
CA GLY A 527 11.03 -10.73 57.54
C GLY A 527 12.07 -10.26 56.53
N ALA A 528 12.83 -11.23 56.01
CA ALA A 528 13.85 -11.00 54.98
C ALA A 528 13.46 -11.51 53.57
N GLY A 529 12.20 -11.97 53.42
CA GLY A 529 11.67 -12.53 52.16
C GLY A 529 10.75 -11.54 51.47
N ALA A 530 10.14 -11.93 50.35
CA ALA A 530 9.10 -11.12 49.72
C ALA A 530 7.79 -11.31 50.47
N ASP A 531 7.38 -10.29 51.22
CA ASP A 531 6.25 -10.30 52.14
C ASP A 531 5.05 -9.49 51.60
N LEU A 532 3.87 -9.80 52.12
CA LEU A 532 2.58 -9.27 51.66
C LEU A 532 1.85 -8.67 52.85
N PHE A 533 1.52 -7.38 52.76
CA PHE A 533 0.95 -6.64 53.88
C PHE A 533 -0.46 -6.12 53.58
N TYR A 534 -1.37 -6.37 54.52
CA TYR A 534 -2.77 -5.94 54.50
C TYR A 534 -3.06 -5.18 55.80
N PRO A 535 -2.58 -3.92 55.95
CA PRO A 535 -2.80 -3.15 57.17
C PRO A 535 -4.30 -2.94 57.49
N ASN A 536 -5.15 -2.86 56.48
CA ASN A 536 -6.60 -2.71 56.61
C ASN A 536 -7.03 -1.45 57.39
N ASP A 537 -7.78 -1.61 58.50
CA ASP A 537 -8.57 -0.55 59.08
C ASP A 537 -7.92 0.07 60.34
N GLY A 538 -7.22 1.18 60.16
CA GLY A 538 -6.86 2.11 61.23
C GLY A 538 -5.45 2.69 61.02
N ASN A 539 -4.84 3.19 62.11
CA ASN A 539 -3.58 3.94 61.99
C ASN A 539 -2.39 2.97 62.04
N ASP A 540 -2.30 2.12 61.02
CA ASP A 540 -1.36 1.00 61.03
C ASP A 540 0.05 1.43 60.65
N THR A 541 1.02 0.72 61.20
CA THR A 541 2.44 0.90 60.89
C THR A 541 3.01 -0.40 60.37
N VAL A 542 3.57 -0.36 59.17
CA VAL A 542 4.17 -1.49 58.50
C VAL A 542 5.66 -1.23 58.30
N ASP A 543 6.50 -2.20 58.66
CA ASP A 543 7.93 -2.26 58.35
C ASP A 543 8.17 -3.51 57.50
N GLY A 544 8.57 -3.34 56.24
CA GLY A 544 8.79 -4.43 55.28
C GLY A 544 9.89 -5.40 55.69
N GLY A 545 10.94 -4.87 56.30
CA GLY A 545 12.17 -5.62 56.55
C GLY A 545 13.10 -5.63 55.33
N GLU A 546 13.71 -6.79 55.07
CA GLU A 546 14.47 -7.00 53.84
C GLU A 546 13.61 -7.79 52.85
N GLY A 547 13.71 -7.56 51.55
CA GLY A 547 12.89 -8.30 50.59
C GLY A 547 12.38 -7.41 49.48
N SER A 548 11.48 -7.92 48.67
CA SER A 548 10.72 -7.13 47.70
C SER A 548 9.26 -7.33 48.05
N ASP A 549 8.70 -6.34 48.72
CA ASP A 549 7.47 -6.48 49.48
C ASP A 549 6.31 -5.77 48.79
N SER A 550 5.09 -6.28 48.98
CA SER A 550 3.87 -5.68 48.43
C SER A 550 2.92 -5.25 49.53
N TYR A 551 2.45 -4.01 49.42
CA TYR A 551 1.59 -3.36 50.41
C TYR A 551 0.21 -3.10 49.79
N PHE A 552 -0.79 -3.89 50.18
CA PHE A 552 -2.17 -3.74 49.71
C PHE A 552 -2.90 -2.74 50.59
N LEU A 553 -2.96 -1.51 50.11
CA LEU A 553 -3.40 -0.36 50.86
C LEU A 553 -4.88 -0.08 50.65
N LYS A 554 -5.61 0.00 51.76
CA LYS A 554 -6.95 0.58 51.83
C LYS A 554 -6.98 1.72 52.84
N PRO A 555 -6.41 2.89 52.50
CA PRO A 555 -6.23 3.96 53.46
C PRO A 555 -7.58 4.44 53.97
N ASN A 556 -7.92 4.15 55.21
CA ASN A 556 -9.13 4.68 55.87
C ASN A 556 -8.79 5.73 56.95
N SER A 557 -7.49 5.89 57.23
CA SER A 557 -6.89 6.81 58.19
C SER A 557 -5.41 7.06 57.82
N VAL A 558 -4.46 7.08 58.75
CA VAL A 558 -3.01 7.24 58.48
C VAL A 558 -2.31 5.88 58.46
N LEU A 559 -2.03 5.36 57.26
CA LEU A 559 -1.20 4.17 57.08
C LEU A 559 0.28 4.59 56.97
N THR A 560 1.16 3.98 57.76
CA THR A 560 2.61 4.23 57.69
C THR A 560 3.30 2.99 57.12
N VAL A 561 4.09 3.16 56.07
CA VAL A 561 4.85 2.09 55.42
C VAL A 561 6.33 2.47 55.40
N ILE A 562 7.18 1.60 55.95
CA ILE A 562 8.62 1.81 56.06
C ILE A 562 9.30 0.62 55.39
N ASP A 563 10.06 0.89 54.33
CA ASP A 563 10.78 -0.18 53.63
C ASP A 563 11.98 0.38 52.88
N THR A 564 13.18 -0.05 53.25
CA THR A 564 14.42 0.57 52.76
C THR A 564 15.24 -0.32 51.84
N SER A 565 14.72 -1.48 51.44
CA SER A 565 15.44 -2.41 50.57
C SER A 565 14.54 -3.14 49.59
N GLY A 566 15.13 -3.58 48.48
CA GLY A 566 14.46 -4.29 47.39
C GLY A 566 13.44 -3.47 46.61
N ASP A 567 12.72 -4.17 45.74
CA ASP A 567 11.80 -3.60 44.75
C ASP A 567 10.36 -3.70 45.27
N ASN A 568 9.92 -2.66 45.97
CA ASN A 568 8.66 -2.69 46.72
C ASN A 568 7.50 -2.04 45.97
N VAL A 569 6.29 -2.58 46.21
CA VAL A 569 5.06 -2.22 45.50
C VAL A 569 4.02 -1.62 46.46
N LEU A 570 3.53 -0.42 46.14
CA LEU A 570 2.35 0.15 46.79
C LEU A 570 1.11 -0.15 45.93
N ASP A 571 0.22 -1.00 46.41
CA ASP A 571 -0.94 -1.44 45.65
C ASP A 571 -2.23 -0.85 46.25
N PHE A 572 -2.92 0.01 45.49
CA PHE A 572 -4.17 0.64 45.87
C PHE A 572 -5.41 0.00 45.24
N SER A 573 -5.28 -1.18 44.63
CA SER A 573 -6.39 -1.90 43.97
C SER A 573 -7.58 -2.17 44.90
N LEU A 574 -7.33 -2.25 46.21
CA LEU A 574 -8.36 -2.45 47.24
C LEU A 574 -8.95 -1.14 47.81
N ALA A 575 -8.48 0.02 47.36
CA ALA A 575 -8.93 1.32 47.83
C ALA A 575 -10.34 1.64 47.33
N GLU A 576 -11.30 1.72 48.26
CA GLU A 576 -12.68 2.09 47.95
C GLU A 576 -13.21 3.06 49.02
N PHE A 577 -13.57 4.27 48.61
CA PHE A 577 -14.07 5.33 49.51
C PHE A 577 -15.60 5.55 49.40
N GLY A 578 -16.31 4.67 48.68
CA GLY A 578 -17.77 4.69 48.56
C GLY A 578 -18.36 5.84 47.73
N ASN A 579 -17.52 6.63 47.06
CA ASN A 579 -17.94 7.76 46.21
C ASN A 579 -17.29 7.72 44.81
N SER A 580 -16.71 6.59 44.41
CA SER A 580 -16.01 6.40 43.13
C SER A 580 -14.92 7.44 42.85
N SER A 581 -14.35 8.05 43.89
CA SER A 581 -13.16 8.87 43.75
C SER A 581 -11.95 7.95 43.81
N GLY A 582 -11.05 8.08 42.84
CA GLY A 582 -9.73 7.45 42.91
C GLY A 582 -8.83 8.10 43.95
N ILE A 583 -7.57 7.68 43.94
CA ILE A 583 -6.49 8.15 44.79
C ILE A 583 -5.60 9.17 44.10
N SER A 584 -4.80 9.90 44.89
CA SER A 584 -3.67 10.67 44.38
C SER A 584 -2.41 10.31 45.15
N PHE A 585 -1.36 9.89 44.44
CA PHE A 585 -0.11 9.51 45.06
C PHE A 585 1.09 9.90 44.20
N ASP A 586 2.13 10.43 44.83
CA ASP A 586 3.33 10.92 44.13
C ASP A 586 4.58 10.21 44.65
N LEU A 587 5.11 9.27 43.85
CA LEU A 587 6.31 8.50 44.20
C LEU A 587 7.55 9.40 44.40
N THR A 588 7.59 10.58 43.77
CA THR A 588 8.73 11.50 43.89
C THR A 588 8.84 12.15 45.27
N LYS A 589 7.76 12.11 46.07
CA LYS A 589 7.73 12.66 47.43
C LYS A 589 8.20 11.67 48.50
N ILE A 590 8.43 10.41 48.15
CA ILE A 590 8.92 9.41 49.11
C ILE A 590 10.36 9.73 49.50
N ARG A 591 10.61 9.85 50.82
CA ARG A 591 11.97 10.01 51.34
C ARG A 591 12.60 8.63 51.53
N SER A 592 13.83 8.47 51.04
CA SER A 592 14.65 7.28 51.25
C SER A 592 15.87 7.52 52.17
N SER A 593 15.91 8.68 52.84
CA SER A 593 17.02 9.04 53.74
C SER A 593 16.56 9.86 54.95
N GLY A 594 17.36 9.76 56.03
CA GLY A 594 17.02 10.34 57.34
C GLY A 594 16.19 9.38 58.20
N ALA A 595 15.61 9.85 59.29
CA ALA A 595 14.68 9.01 60.06
C ALA A 595 13.28 9.03 59.40
N PRO A 596 12.54 7.89 59.44
CA PRO A 596 11.11 7.88 59.13
C PRO A 596 10.36 8.88 60.02
N SER A 597 9.42 9.61 59.45
CA SER A 597 8.64 10.63 60.12
C SER A 597 7.23 10.69 59.50
N PRO A 598 6.20 10.24 60.23
CA PRO A 598 4.81 10.22 59.74
C PRO A 598 4.28 11.59 59.31
N THR A 599 4.90 12.68 59.77
CA THR A 599 4.51 14.04 59.36
C THR A 599 5.21 14.52 58.10
N LEU A 600 6.42 14.03 57.82
CA LEU A 600 7.19 14.42 56.63
C LEU A 600 6.95 13.48 55.45
N ASP A 601 6.62 12.22 55.73
CA ASP A 601 6.43 11.16 54.73
C ASP A 601 4.98 11.02 54.28
N ALA A 602 4.04 11.70 54.96
CA ALA A 602 2.62 11.64 54.69
C ALA A 602 2.20 12.34 53.40
N GLN A 603 1.42 11.62 52.59
CA GLN A 603 0.67 12.11 51.45
C GLN A 603 -0.82 11.89 51.71
N THR A 604 -1.64 12.92 51.50
CA THR A 604 -3.10 12.75 51.49
C THR A 604 -3.49 12.11 50.18
N VAL A 605 -3.95 10.86 50.23
CA VAL A 605 -4.31 10.08 49.05
C VAL A 605 -5.72 10.33 48.58
N SER A 606 -6.64 10.63 49.50
CA SER A 606 -8.02 10.96 49.16
C SER A 606 -8.66 11.81 50.26
N THR A 607 -9.62 12.64 49.86
CA THR A 607 -10.49 13.40 50.78
C THR A 607 -11.96 12.97 50.67
N ALA A 608 -12.19 11.83 50.01
CA ALA A 608 -13.49 11.22 49.84
C ALA A 608 -14.19 10.94 51.18
N GLY A 609 -15.51 11.08 51.21
CA GLY A 609 -16.30 10.86 52.43
C GLY A 609 -16.11 11.91 53.53
N GLY A 610 -15.36 13.00 53.29
CA GLY A 610 -15.16 14.08 54.26
C GLY A 610 -14.09 13.80 55.33
N VAL A 611 -13.27 12.76 55.13
CA VAL A 611 -12.10 12.41 55.93
C VAL A 611 -10.85 12.41 55.05
N SER A 612 -9.71 12.77 55.62
CA SER A 612 -8.42 12.68 54.91
C SER A 612 -7.85 11.28 55.10
N HIS A 613 -7.71 10.57 54.00
CA HIS A 613 -7.01 9.30 53.93
C HIS A 613 -5.54 9.58 53.62
N VAL A 614 -4.63 9.01 54.39
CA VAL A 614 -3.21 9.39 54.37
C VAL A 614 -2.32 8.15 54.33
N VAL A 615 -1.32 8.19 53.47
CA VAL A 615 -0.25 7.20 53.42
C VAL A 615 1.09 7.90 53.68
N ALA A 616 1.81 7.45 54.71
CA ALA A 616 3.15 7.89 55.04
C ALA A 616 4.17 6.82 54.62
N ALA A 617 4.74 6.97 53.42
CA ALA A 617 5.68 6.01 52.86
C ALA A 617 7.13 6.51 52.99
N TYR A 618 8.02 5.67 53.52
CA TYR A 618 9.44 5.95 53.67
C TYR A 618 10.29 4.80 53.12
N GLY A 619 11.22 5.12 52.22
CA GLY A 619 12.24 4.22 51.72
C GLY A 619 12.19 3.98 50.20
N THR A 620 12.33 2.73 49.73
CA THR A 620 12.42 2.37 48.31
C THR A 620 11.12 1.75 47.82
N PHE A 621 10.49 2.35 46.81
CA PHE A 621 9.29 1.82 46.16
C PHE A 621 9.45 1.99 44.67
N SER A 622 9.45 0.88 43.94
CA SER A 622 9.66 0.84 42.50
C SER A 622 8.36 0.63 41.75
N ALA A 623 7.23 0.37 42.42
CA ALA A 623 5.95 0.30 41.75
C ALA A 623 4.79 0.91 42.55
N VAL A 624 3.81 1.43 41.82
CA VAL A 624 2.48 1.77 42.35
C VAL A 624 1.41 1.28 41.40
N THR A 625 0.40 0.61 41.95
CA THR A 625 -0.82 0.21 41.25
C THR A 625 -1.98 1.03 41.80
N GLY A 626 -2.76 1.63 40.92
CA GLY A 626 -3.93 2.40 41.27
C GLY A 626 -5.13 1.57 41.72
N SER A 627 -6.25 2.25 41.91
CA SER A 627 -7.54 1.71 42.31
C SER A 627 -8.40 1.38 41.09
N ALA A 628 -9.61 0.85 41.31
CA ALA A 628 -10.58 0.64 40.23
C ALA A 628 -11.34 1.92 39.83
N TYR A 629 -10.80 3.11 40.14
CA TYR A 629 -11.40 4.40 39.88
C TYR A 629 -10.36 5.40 39.37
N SER A 630 -10.83 6.47 38.71
CA SER A 630 -10.01 7.56 38.20
C SER A 630 -9.03 8.17 39.22
N ASP A 631 -7.78 7.79 39.09
CA ASP A 631 -6.65 8.09 39.93
C ASP A 631 -5.79 9.25 39.41
N SER A 632 -4.85 9.68 40.25
CA SER A 632 -3.87 10.70 39.94
C SER A 632 -2.49 10.31 40.48
N LEU A 633 -1.72 9.59 39.65
CA LEU A 633 -0.45 8.99 40.05
C LEU A 633 0.75 9.72 39.44
N THR A 634 1.86 9.84 40.17
CA THR A 634 3.10 10.45 39.66
C THR A 634 4.27 9.46 39.74
N ALA A 635 4.88 9.19 38.58
CA ALA A 635 6.04 8.31 38.43
C ALA A 635 7.36 8.96 38.89
N ALA A 636 8.24 8.13 39.45
CA ALA A 636 9.60 8.47 39.85
C ALA A 636 10.64 7.73 38.97
N SER A 637 11.93 7.91 39.24
CA SER A 637 12.98 7.21 38.49
C SER A 637 12.93 5.70 38.75
N GLY A 638 12.98 4.92 37.68
CA GLY A 638 12.96 3.45 37.74
C GLY A 638 11.62 2.86 38.17
N SER A 639 10.55 3.68 38.27
CA SER A 639 9.27 3.19 38.76
C SER A 639 8.39 2.64 37.64
N VAL A 640 7.58 1.64 37.99
CA VAL A 640 6.40 1.20 37.24
C VAL A 640 5.16 1.85 37.87
N VAL A 641 4.37 2.54 37.06
CA VAL A 641 3.08 3.10 37.48
C VAL A 641 2.00 2.46 36.64
N ASP A 642 1.02 1.86 37.30
CA ASP A 642 -0.17 1.28 36.69
C ASP A 642 -1.38 2.04 37.23
N GLY A 643 -2.19 2.62 36.34
CA GLY A 643 -3.40 3.36 36.71
C GLY A 643 -4.47 2.45 37.33
N GLY A 644 -4.53 1.19 36.91
CA GLY A 644 -5.55 0.25 37.36
C GLY A 644 -6.80 0.34 36.50
N GLY A 645 -7.91 0.81 37.06
CA GLY A 645 -9.14 0.96 36.30
C GLY A 645 -9.77 2.33 36.48
N GLY A 646 -10.60 2.73 35.52
CA GLY A 646 -11.17 4.06 35.43
C GLY A 646 -10.22 5.06 34.78
N LYS A 647 -10.76 6.24 34.43
CA LYS A 647 -10.02 7.24 33.64
C LYS A 647 -8.97 8.01 34.44
N ASP A 648 -7.74 7.59 34.33
CA ASP A 648 -6.61 8.00 35.15
C ASP A 648 -5.86 9.22 34.61
N ARG A 649 -5.27 9.97 35.54
CA ARG A 649 -4.38 11.09 35.24
C ARG A 649 -3.00 10.81 35.77
N LEU A 650 -2.12 10.39 34.87
CA LEU A 650 -0.77 9.98 35.18
C LEU A 650 0.19 11.15 34.95
N TYR A 651 1.25 11.21 35.75
CA TYR A 651 2.24 12.28 35.72
C TYR A 651 3.65 11.70 35.83
N VAL A 652 4.64 12.43 35.31
CA VAL A 652 6.05 12.06 35.47
C VAL A 652 6.79 13.12 36.26
N GLY A 653 7.56 12.68 37.26
CA GLY A 653 8.42 13.50 38.10
C GLY A 653 9.53 14.26 37.36
N THR A 654 10.00 15.37 37.95
CA THR A 654 11.14 16.12 37.41
C THR A 654 12.41 15.30 37.52
N GLY A 655 13.19 15.19 36.43
CA GLY A 655 14.44 14.44 36.42
C GLY A 655 14.27 12.92 36.41
N THR A 656 13.05 12.42 36.16
CA THR A 656 12.74 10.99 36.17
C THR A 656 13.46 10.24 35.04
N THR A 657 14.08 9.09 35.37
CA THR A 657 14.78 8.24 34.40
C THR A 657 14.23 6.82 34.40
N ASN A 658 14.05 6.20 33.23
CA ASN A 658 13.59 4.82 33.06
C ASN A 658 12.26 4.51 33.79
N ALA A 659 11.27 5.38 33.65
CA ALA A 659 9.93 5.11 34.18
C ALA A 659 9.08 4.39 33.13
N THR A 660 8.27 3.44 33.59
CA THR A 660 7.23 2.78 32.81
C THR A 660 5.88 3.17 33.39
N VAL A 661 4.96 3.59 32.53
CA VAL A 661 3.63 4.05 32.93
C VAL A 661 2.59 3.35 32.06
N SER A 662 1.58 2.73 32.66
CA SER A 662 0.41 2.17 31.96
C SER A 662 -0.85 2.91 32.38
N GLY A 663 -1.74 3.16 31.42
CA GLY A 663 -3.10 3.63 31.66
C GLY A 663 -3.90 2.59 32.43
N GLY A 664 -4.07 1.41 31.85
CA GLY A 664 -5.14 0.50 32.19
C GLY A 664 -6.21 0.52 31.09
N ALA A 665 -7.23 -0.33 31.23
CA ALA A 665 -8.19 -0.61 30.14
C ALA A 665 -9.26 0.49 29.93
N ASP A 666 -8.97 1.74 30.24
CA ASP A 666 -9.90 2.87 30.19
C ASP A 666 -9.22 4.10 29.54
N ASP A 667 -9.99 5.09 29.07
CA ASP A 667 -9.38 6.29 28.45
C ASP A 667 -8.50 7.10 29.45
N ASP A 668 -7.18 6.96 29.36
CA ASP A 668 -6.24 7.55 30.31
C ASP A 668 -5.41 8.68 29.71
N ILE A 669 -4.82 9.48 30.62
CA ILE A 669 -4.02 10.64 30.21
C ILE A 669 -2.71 10.71 30.99
N LEU A 670 -1.59 10.61 30.27
CA LEU A 670 -0.25 10.88 30.79
C LEU A 670 0.20 12.32 30.52
N TYR A 671 0.52 13.06 31.58
CA TYR A 671 1.08 14.41 31.51
C TYR A 671 2.59 14.43 31.79
N THR A 672 3.37 14.89 30.81
CA THR A 672 4.79 15.20 30.99
C THR A 672 5.02 16.70 30.89
N THR A 673 4.92 17.39 32.03
CA THR A 673 5.00 18.88 32.11
C THR A 673 6.34 19.41 32.61
N VAL A 674 7.24 18.51 33.02
CA VAL A 674 8.50 18.82 33.70
C VAL A 674 9.70 18.52 32.82
N THR A 675 10.91 18.81 33.30
CA THR A 675 12.16 18.64 32.53
C THR A 675 13.03 17.52 33.08
N GLY A 676 13.98 17.06 32.27
CA GLY A 676 14.96 16.05 32.66
C GLY A 676 14.42 14.61 32.65
N ILE A 677 13.30 14.37 31.96
CA ILE A 677 12.76 13.02 31.80
C ILE A 677 13.64 12.25 30.80
N THR A 678 14.00 11.01 31.08
CA THR A 678 14.80 10.17 30.16
C THR A 678 14.24 8.75 30.11
N ASN A 679 14.20 8.15 28.91
CA ASN A 679 13.72 6.78 28.67
C ASN A 679 12.35 6.51 29.32
N LEU A 680 11.36 7.33 29.00
CA LEU A 680 9.98 7.11 29.44
C LEU A 680 9.33 6.07 28.52
N THR A 681 8.62 5.11 29.10
CA THR A 681 7.76 4.17 28.36
C THR A 681 6.31 4.41 28.79
N PHE A 682 5.41 4.52 27.82
CA PHE A 682 3.97 4.59 28.04
C PHE A 682 3.25 3.52 27.20
N SER A 683 2.37 2.75 27.83
CA SER A 683 1.45 1.78 27.23
C SER A 683 0.02 2.18 27.60
N GLY A 684 -0.85 2.41 26.63
CA GLY A 684 -2.26 2.79 26.83
C GLY A 684 -3.20 1.59 26.99
N ASP A 685 -2.84 0.43 26.43
CA ASP A 685 -3.67 -0.78 26.50
C ASP A 685 -5.06 -0.63 25.87
N ASP A 686 -6.12 -1.30 26.38
CA ASP A 686 -7.44 -1.24 25.73
C ASP A 686 -8.11 0.11 26.10
N GLY A 687 -8.18 1.11 25.22
CA GLY A 687 -8.71 2.43 25.59
C GLY A 687 -8.27 3.56 24.66
N PHE A 688 -8.94 4.73 24.71
CA PHE A 688 -8.47 5.92 23.99
C PHE A 688 -7.48 6.70 24.86
N ASP A 689 -6.18 6.52 24.64
CA ASP A 689 -5.14 7.06 25.49
C ASP A 689 -4.49 8.33 24.95
N ILE A 690 -4.11 9.21 25.89
CA ILE A 690 -3.50 10.49 25.54
C ILE A 690 -2.21 10.71 26.31
N LEU A 691 -1.09 10.85 25.60
CA LEU A 691 0.14 11.42 26.15
C LEU A 691 0.27 12.89 25.77
N ARG A 692 0.26 13.79 26.77
CA ARG A 692 0.49 15.22 26.60
C ARG A 692 1.86 15.66 27.11
N ASN A 693 2.77 15.96 26.18
CA ASN A 693 4.09 16.51 26.50
C ASN A 693 4.16 18.03 26.35
N THR A 694 4.34 18.72 27.47
CA THR A 694 4.67 20.17 27.50
C THR A 694 6.04 20.44 28.13
N GLY A 695 6.73 19.39 28.56
CA GLY A 695 8.02 19.41 29.26
C GLY A 695 9.21 19.08 28.37
N SER A 696 10.26 18.49 28.95
CA SER A 696 11.45 18.04 28.22
C SER A 696 11.80 16.58 28.55
N ILE A 697 11.80 15.76 27.50
CA ILE A 697 12.07 14.31 27.51
C ILE A 697 13.30 14.04 26.63
N SER A 698 14.18 13.12 27.00
CA SER A 698 15.35 12.73 26.18
C SER A 698 15.19 11.39 25.46
N GLY A 699 14.13 10.64 25.73
CA GLY A 699 13.78 9.39 25.06
C GLY A 699 12.38 8.96 25.49
N LEU A 700 11.54 8.63 24.52
CA LEU A 700 10.14 8.25 24.73
C LEU A 700 9.80 7.05 23.85
N ASN A 701 9.27 5.99 24.46
CA ASN A 701 8.63 4.88 23.78
C ASN A 701 7.12 4.97 24.06
N PHE A 702 6.35 5.19 22.99
CA PHE A 702 4.89 5.22 23.01
C PHE A 702 4.39 3.97 22.29
N GLY A 703 3.62 3.15 22.99
CA GLY A 703 3.15 1.87 22.46
C GLY A 703 1.67 1.79 22.15
N GLY A 704 0.93 2.90 22.21
CA GLY A 704 -0.50 2.95 21.89
C GLY A 704 -1.30 1.96 22.74
N GLY A 705 -1.58 0.78 22.20
CA GLY A 705 -2.70 -0.03 22.61
C GLY A 705 -3.64 -0.10 21.41
N ALA A 706 -4.47 -1.14 21.31
CA ALA A 706 -5.14 -1.56 20.07
C ALA A 706 -6.20 -0.59 19.52
N ASP A 707 -6.25 0.62 20.04
CA ASP A 707 -7.31 1.61 19.93
C ASP A 707 -6.73 2.94 19.41
N ASP A 708 -7.58 3.89 19.03
CA ASP A 708 -7.13 5.17 18.47
C ASP A 708 -6.42 6.03 19.53
N ASP A 709 -5.09 6.17 19.50
CA ASP A 709 -4.35 6.90 20.53
C ASP A 709 -3.78 8.24 20.08
N ILE A 710 -3.51 9.12 21.06
CA ILE A 710 -3.00 10.47 20.81
C ILE A 710 -1.72 10.77 21.57
N LEU A 711 -0.69 11.20 20.84
CA LEU A 711 0.47 11.90 21.40
C LEU A 711 0.50 13.38 20.99
N GLU A 712 0.30 14.27 21.96
CA GLU A 712 0.42 15.72 21.80
C GLU A 712 1.78 16.21 22.31
N ASN A 713 2.73 16.51 21.41
CA ASN A 713 4.02 17.11 21.76
C ASN A 713 4.03 18.64 21.54
N VAL A 714 3.95 19.40 22.64
CA VAL A 714 4.17 20.87 22.67
C VAL A 714 5.54 21.22 23.24
N GLY A 715 6.15 20.30 24.00
CA GLY A 715 7.43 20.45 24.68
C GLY A 715 8.65 20.13 23.82
N SER A 716 9.64 19.47 24.40
CA SER A 716 10.85 19.02 23.70
C SER A 716 11.10 17.53 23.97
N ILE A 717 11.32 16.75 22.93
CA ILE A 717 11.79 15.37 23.00
C ILE A 717 13.18 15.35 22.37
N LEU A 718 14.25 15.52 23.14
CA LEU A 718 15.61 15.77 22.65
C LEU A 718 16.32 14.56 22.05
N GLY A 719 15.85 13.33 22.34
CA GLY A 719 16.39 12.10 21.74
C GLY A 719 15.37 11.42 20.85
N THR A 720 15.30 10.09 20.93
CA THR A 720 14.40 9.30 20.10
C THR A 720 13.00 9.23 20.72
N LEU A 721 12.00 9.67 19.97
CA LEU A 721 10.61 9.26 20.11
C LEU A 721 10.41 8.03 19.22
N ASN A 722 10.13 6.89 19.82
CA ASN A 722 9.57 5.74 19.13
C ASN A 722 8.06 5.80 19.33
N PHE A 723 7.34 5.99 18.23
CA PHE A 723 5.89 5.92 18.18
C PHE A 723 5.56 4.62 17.44
N GLY A 724 5.15 3.59 18.18
CA GLY A 724 4.64 2.35 17.61
C GLY A 724 3.13 2.40 17.74
N GLY A 725 2.46 2.70 16.65
CA GLY A 725 1.02 2.49 16.57
C GLY A 725 0.73 1.02 16.28
N ASP A 726 -0.51 0.62 16.49
CA ASP A 726 -0.94 -0.76 16.28
C ASP A 726 -2.13 -0.89 15.32
N ASP A 727 -3.25 -1.48 15.72
CA ASP A 727 -4.42 -1.73 14.86
C ASP A 727 -5.45 -0.57 14.96
N GLY A 728 -5.10 0.53 15.65
CA GLY A 728 -5.90 1.75 15.82
C GLY A 728 -5.43 2.92 14.94
N VAL A 729 -6.29 3.94 14.75
CA VAL A 729 -5.90 5.16 14.02
C VAL A 729 -5.22 6.15 14.96
N ASP A 730 -3.89 6.13 14.97
CA ASP A 730 -3.10 6.90 15.90
C ASP A 730 -2.76 8.30 15.42
N VAL A 731 -2.70 9.26 16.35
CA VAL A 731 -2.45 10.67 16.05
C VAL A 731 -1.27 11.23 16.85
N LEU A 732 -0.19 11.54 16.14
CA LEU A 732 0.92 12.33 16.67
C LEU A 732 0.82 13.79 16.23
N THR A 733 0.52 14.70 17.15
CA THR A 733 0.58 16.16 16.91
C THR A 733 1.82 16.77 17.56
N ASN A 734 2.75 17.27 16.74
CA ASN A 734 3.92 18.00 17.20
C ASN A 734 3.83 19.51 16.94
N THR A 735 3.96 20.34 17.97
CA THR A 735 4.19 21.80 17.87
C THR A 735 5.49 22.23 18.56
N GLY A 736 6.17 21.28 19.21
CA GLY A 736 7.41 21.46 19.95
C GLY A 736 8.66 21.03 19.17
N MET A 737 9.68 20.56 19.89
CA MET A 737 10.91 20.01 19.32
C MET A 737 10.93 18.50 19.50
N ILE A 738 11.36 17.76 18.48
CA ILE A 738 11.69 16.33 18.54
C ILE A 738 13.12 16.17 17.97
N GLY A 739 13.96 15.36 18.59
CA GLY A 739 15.32 15.08 18.12
C GLY A 739 15.24 14.11 16.95
N THR A 740 14.99 12.84 17.27
CA THR A 740 14.72 11.79 16.30
C THR A 740 13.31 11.25 16.52
N LEU A 741 12.54 11.07 15.44
CA LEU A 741 11.24 10.41 15.46
C LEU A 741 11.33 9.15 14.60
N VAL A 742 11.00 8.02 15.21
CA VAL A 742 10.72 6.76 14.53
C VAL A 742 9.23 6.55 14.68
N PHE A 743 8.51 6.58 13.57
CA PHE A 743 7.08 6.37 13.48
C PHE A 743 6.86 5.03 12.79
N GLY A 744 6.19 4.10 13.45
CA GLY A 744 5.74 2.84 12.86
C GLY A 744 4.26 2.73 13.14
N GLY A 745 3.46 3.35 12.28
CA GLY A 745 2.03 3.56 12.47
C GLY A 745 1.25 2.27 12.69
N GLY A 746 1.62 1.20 11.99
CA GLY A 746 0.81 -0.02 12.02
C GLY A 746 0.27 -0.26 10.62
N ALA A 747 -0.94 -0.82 10.53
CA ALA A 747 -1.60 -1.13 9.26
C ALA A 747 -2.81 -0.21 8.98
N ASP A 748 -3.01 0.81 9.82
CA ASP A 748 -4.15 1.70 9.80
C ASP A 748 -3.72 3.13 9.39
N ASP A 749 -4.70 3.99 9.09
CA ASP A 749 -4.46 5.33 8.53
C ASP A 749 -3.90 6.32 9.58
N ASP A 750 -2.66 6.14 10.00
CA ASP A 750 -2.05 6.94 11.08
C ASP A 750 -1.70 8.37 10.66
N ILE A 751 -1.89 9.30 11.60
CA ILE A 751 -1.79 10.73 11.31
C ILE A 751 -0.65 11.38 12.08
N PHE A 752 0.40 11.77 11.36
CA PHE A 752 1.42 12.69 11.89
C PHE A 752 1.19 14.15 11.46
N VAL A 753 0.93 15.04 12.43
CA VAL A 753 0.81 16.49 12.22
C VAL A 753 1.98 17.25 12.85
N ASN A 754 2.92 17.72 12.02
CA ASN A 754 4.06 18.51 12.50
C ASN A 754 3.94 20.02 12.19
N ASN A 755 3.76 20.81 13.23
CA ASN A 755 3.87 22.28 13.26
C ASN A 755 5.17 22.75 13.96
N GLY A 756 6.01 21.84 14.45
CA GLY A 756 7.23 22.12 15.23
C GLY A 756 8.54 21.79 14.51
N THR A 757 9.58 21.45 15.26
CA THR A 757 10.91 21.06 14.73
C THR A 757 11.20 19.58 14.98
N VAL A 758 11.71 18.87 13.97
CA VAL A 758 12.34 17.55 14.08
C VAL A 758 13.81 17.69 13.68
N GLU A 759 14.74 17.60 14.63
CA GLU A 759 16.12 18.05 14.47
C GLU A 759 17.02 17.11 13.68
N THR A 760 16.88 15.78 13.77
CA THR A 760 17.88 14.85 13.20
C THR A 760 17.31 13.97 12.10
N ARG A 761 16.38 13.07 12.46
CA ARG A 761 15.82 12.10 11.54
C ARG A 761 14.36 11.82 11.87
N LEU A 762 13.52 11.87 10.86
CA LEU A 762 12.18 11.32 10.85
C LEU A 762 12.19 10.08 9.95
N SER A 763 11.73 8.95 10.46
CA SER A 763 11.65 7.67 9.74
C SER A 763 10.23 7.14 9.85
N PHE A 764 9.62 6.80 8.71
CA PHE A 764 8.31 6.16 8.62
C PHE A 764 8.41 4.74 8.07
N GLY A 765 7.42 3.92 8.41
CA GLY A 765 7.23 2.56 7.90
C GLY A 765 5.87 2.04 8.37
N GLY A 766 4.91 1.95 7.44
CA GLY A 766 3.48 1.69 7.67
C GLY A 766 2.65 2.38 6.56
N ASP A 767 1.34 2.11 6.52
CA ASP A 767 0.35 2.62 5.54
C ASP A 767 0.00 4.11 5.88
N ASP A 768 1.03 4.96 5.98
CA ASP A 768 1.02 6.18 6.80
C ASP A 768 0.57 7.46 6.04
N ASP A 769 -0.52 8.10 6.50
CA ASP A 769 -1.07 9.34 5.96
C ASP A 769 -0.45 10.60 6.62
N ILE A 770 0.70 11.07 6.12
CA ILE A 770 1.44 12.17 6.76
C ILE A 770 1.03 13.56 6.27
N LEU A 771 0.71 14.43 7.24
CA LEU A 771 0.35 15.80 6.97
C LEU A 771 1.20 16.82 7.73
N LEU A 772 2.26 17.34 7.09
CA LEU A 772 3.00 18.49 7.62
C LEU A 772 2.22 19.78 7.31
N ARG A 773 1.45 20.32 8.26
CA ARG A 773 0.88 21.68 8.14
C ARG A 773 1.77 22.71 8.87
N GLY A 774 2.08 23.86 8.27
CA GLY A 774 2.60 25.05 9.00
C GLY A 774 4.10 25.39 8.84
N ALA A 775 4.66 26.20 9.75
CA ALA A 775 6.04 26.75 9.71
C ALA A 775 7.12 25.79 10.27
N GLY A 776 6.83 24.49 10.36
CA GLY A 776 7.70 23.49 10.97
C GLY A 776 8.97 23.19 10.16
N THR A 777 9.96 22.56 10.80
CA THR A 777 11.26 22.22 10.20
C THR A 777 11.62 20.75 10.43
N VAL A 778 12.06 20.01 9.42
CA VAL A 778 12.64 18.67 9.54
C VAL A 778 14.05 18.67 8.95
N GLU A 779 15.08 18.20 9.66
CA GLU A 779 16.43 18.12 9.08
C GLU A 779 16.50 17.00 8.04
N THR A 780 16.42 15.74 8.47
CA THR A 780 16.37 14.59 7.57
C THR A 780 15.03 13.88 7.73
N LEU A 781 14.33 13.68 6.62
CA LEU A 781 13.17 12.81 6.52
C LEU A 781 13.53 11.64 5.62
N VAL A 782 13.33 10.43 6.12
CA VAL A 782 13.36 9.19 5.34
C VAL A 782 11.95 8.63 5.40
N PHE A 783 11.23 8.75 4.28
CA PHE A 783 9.94 8.13 4.10
C PHE A 783 10.17 6.83 3.36
N GLY A 784 10.00 5.71 4.07
CA GLY A 784 10.19 4.38 3.50
C GLY A 784 9.01 3.96 2.63
N GLY A 785 7.81 4.42 2.97
CA GLY A 785 6.54 3.90 2.50
C GLY A 785 6.34 2.42 2.82
N ASP A 786 5.15 1.90 2.56
CA ASP A 786 4.90 0.46 2.56
C ASP A 786 4.20 -0.03 1.28
N ALA A 787 3.05 -0.69 1.36
CA ALA A 787 2.28 -1.14 0.20
C ALA A 787 0.89 -0.45 0.15
N GLY A 788 0.67 0.55 1.00
CA GLY A 788 -0.41 1.51 0.87
C GLY A 788 -0.06 2.60 -0.14
N ALA A 789 -1.08 3.29 -0.65
CA ALA A 789 -0.85 4.50 -1.43
C ALA A 789 -0.64 5.67 -0.46
N ASP A 790 0.61 6.06 -0.25
CA ASP A 790 0.97 7.02 0.78
C ASP A 790 0.76 8.47 0.31
N ILE A 791 0.14 9.30 1.15
CA ILE A 791 0.04 10.74 0.90
C ILE A 791 0.94 11.50 1.86
N PHE A 792 2.09 11.95 1.34
CA PHE A 792 2.92 12.90 2.07
C PHE A 792 2.64 14.32 1.60
N ALA A 793 2.21 15.20 2.51
CA ALA A 793 2.07 16.63 2.21
C ALA A 793 3.05 17.49 3.03
N ASN A 794 4.05 18.07 2.37
CA ASN A 794 4.98 19.02 2.99
C ASN A 794 4.51 20.47 2.81
N LEU A 795 4.06 21.14 3.89
CA LEU A 795 3.82 22.60 3.91
C LEU A 795 4.91 23.38 4.66
N GLY A 796 5.95 22.73 5.18
CA GLY A 796 7.01 23.29 6.05
C GLY A 796 8.38 23.44 5.40
N THR A 797 9.46 23.32 6.18
CA THR A 797 10.86 23.33 5.70
C THR A 797 11.52 21.98 5.94
N ILE A 798 12.12 21.37 4.92
CA ILE A 798 12.87 20.11 5.04
C ILE A 798 14.31 20.31 4.53
N THR A 799 15.33 19.88 5.25
CA THR A 799 16.72 20.01 4.75
C THR A 799 17.03 18.91 3.75
N SER A 800 16.77 17.66 4.10
CA SER A 800 16.96 16.49 3.25
C SER A 800 15.75 15.57 3.36
N LEU A 801 15.12 15.25 2.24
CA LEU A 801 14.08 14.25 2.13
C LEU A 801 14.56 13.11 1.25
N THR A 802 14.47 11.89 1.72
CA THR A 802 14.52 10.68 0.89
C THR A 802 13.14 10.04 0.95
N PHE A 803 12.44 10.08 -0.16
CA PHE A 803 11.17 9.40 -0.35
C PHE A 803 11.49 8.15 -1.18
N ALA A 804 11.18 6.98 -0.62
CA ALA A 804 11.39 5.68 -1.27
C ALA A 804 10.10 5.08 -1.82
N GLY A 805 8.94 5.61 -1.42
CA GLY A 805 7.60 5.28 -1.90
C GLY A 805 7.09 3.90 -1.50
N GLY A 806 7.89 2.87 -1.67
CA GLY A 806 7.35 1.51 -1.63
C GLY A 806 6.86 1.14 -3.03
N ALA A 807 5.82 0.30 -3.11
CA ALA A 807 5.43 -0.38 -4.35
C ALA A 807 4.15 0.14 -5.02
N ASP A 808 3.52 1.16 -4.44
CA ASP A 808 2.21 1.66 -4.84
C ASP A 808 2.28 3.13 -5.27
N ASP A 809 1.22 3.64 -5.91
CA ASP A 809 1.18 4.99 -6.48
C ASP A 809 1.19 6.08 -5.37
N ASP A 810 2.36 6.48 -4.91
CA ASP A 810 2.44 7.46 -3.84
C ASP A 810 2.29 8.89 -4.34
N VAL A 811 1.71 9.72 -3.47
CA VAL A 811 1.48 11.13 -3.76
C VAL A 811 2.28 11.99 -2.81
N PHE A 812 3.43 12.46 -3.28
CA PHE A 812 4.15 13.53 -2.59
C PHE A 812 3.69 14.91 -3.07
N VAL A 813 3.06 15.67 -2.18
CA VAL A 813 2.71 17.08 -2.37
C VAL A 813 3.69 17.99 -1.62
N ASN A 814 4.64 18.59 -2.34
CA ASN A 814 5.56 19.56 -1.74
C ASN A 814 5.08 21.00 -1.95
N VAL A 815 4.50 21.64 -0.94
CA VAL A 815 4.17 23.08 -0.96
C VAL A 815 5.20 23.92 -0.18
N GLY A 816 6.02 23.27 0.64
CA GLY A 816 7.05 23.86 1.49
C GLY A 816 8.41 24.15 0.81
N THR A 817 9.43 24.38 1.62
CA THR A 817 10.83 24.55 1.18
C THR A 817 11.62 23.27 1.45
N SER A 818 12.36 22.77 0.46
CA SER A 818 13.25 21.61 0.65
C SER A 818 14.65 21.88 0.12
N THR A 819 15.73 21.59 0.87
CA THR A 819 17.09 21.85 0.35
C THR A 819 17.56 20.76 -0.60
N SER A 820 17.33 19.50 -0.23
CA SER A 820 17.59 18.31 -1.05
C SER A 820 16.40 17.35 -0.96
N LEU A 821 15.97 16.85 -2.10
CA LEU A 821 14.94 15.83 -2.24
C LEU A 821 15.49 14.72 -3.12
N ASN A 822 15.51 13.51 -2.61
CA ASN A 822 15.70 12.29 -3.39
C ASN A 822 14.38 11.56 -3.40
N PHE A 823 13.87 11.28 -4.59
CA PHE A 823 12.56 10.72 -4.80
C PHE A 823 12.70 9.49 -5.71
N GLY A 824 12.08 8.39 -5.32
CA GLY A 824 11.94 7.12 -6.03
C GLY A 824 10.89 6.25 -5.32
N GLY A 825 10.54 5.12 -5.91
CA GLY A 825 9.34 4.34 -5.60
C GLY A 825 8.64 3.95 -6.91
N SER A 826 7.53 3.21 -6.82
CA SER A 826 6.80 2.70 -8.00
C SER A 826 5.61 3.57 -8.43
N ALA A 827 5.62 4.04 -9.68
CA ALA A 827 4.49 4.77 -10.30
C ALA A 827 4.02 6.02 -9.53
N ASP A 828 4.98 6.89 -9.23
CA ASP A 828 4.79 7.97 -8.27
C ASP A 828 4.35 9.32 -8.88
N VAL A 829 3.57 10.09 -8.12
CA VAL A 829 3.20 11.47 -8.48
C VAL A 829 3.81 12.48 -7.51
N LEU A 830 4.86 13.18 -7.98
CA LEU A 830 5.38 14.36 -7.30
C LEU A 830 4.68 15.64 -7.78
N LEU A 831 3.81 16.18 -6.93
CA LEU A 831 3.23 17.52 -7.09
C LEU A 831 4.10 18.56 -6.38
N SER A 832 5.03 19.15 -7.14
CA SER A 832 5.95 20.14 -6.60
C SER A 832 5.40 21.57 -6.74
N ASN A 833 5.29 22.24 -5.59
CA ASN A 833 4.91 23.64 -5.41
C ASN A 833 3.49 23.98 -5.88
N SER A 834 2.54 23.04 -5.76
CA SER A 834 1.16 23.22 -6.17
C SER A 834 0.44 24.27 -5.30
N GLY A 835 0.47 25.54 -5.73
CA GLY A 835 -0.38 26.60 -5.20
C GLY A 835 0.31 27.83 -4.58
N PHE A 836 1.61 27.79 -4.25
CA PHE A 836 2.41 28.94 -3.80
C PHE A 836 3.94 28.69 -3.99
N VAL A 837 4.77 29.72 -3.84
CA VAL A 837 6.23 29.76 -4.16
C VAL A 837 7.07 28.93 -3.17
N GLY A 838 6.91 27.61 -3.15
CA GLY A 838 7.88 26.69 -2.54
C GLY A 838 9.18 26.66 -3.37
N THR A 839 10.29 26.28 -2.73
CA THR A 839 11.61 26.15 -3.39
C THR A 839 12.23 24.81 -3.05
N ILE A 840 12.65 24.07 -4.07
CA ILE A 840 13.49 22.87 -3.90
C ILE A 840 14.89 23.18 -4.43
N GLY A 841 15.92 22.99 -3.59
CA GLY A 841 17.31 23.25 -3.95
C GLY A 841 17.85 22.24 -4.96
N THR A 842 17.87 20.96 -4.60
CA THR A 842 18.23 19.84 -5.47
C THR A 842 17.13 18.79 -5.41
N LEU A 843 16.65 18.35 -6.57
CA LEU A 843 15.76 17.19 -6.71
C LEU A 843 16.46 16.15 -7.57
N VAL A 844 16.66 14.96 -7.01
CA VAL A 844 16.96 13.75 -7.77
C VAL A 844 15.67 12.97 -7.84
N PHE A 845 15.15 12.81 -9.05
CA PHE A 845 13.98 12.00 -9.35
C PHE A 845 14.52 10.77 -10.08
N SER A 846 14.58 9.64 -9.38
CA SER A 846 15.22 8.43 -9.90
C SER A 846 14.22 7.54 -10.63
N GLY A 847 13.01 7.43 -10.09
CA GLY A 847 11.97 6.53 -10.58
C GLY A 847 12.30 5.04 -10.52
N ASP A 848 11.39 4.18 -10.97
CA ASP A 848 11.55 2.72 -11.08
C ASP A 848 10.87 2.07 -12.33
N ASP A 849 10.44 0.81 -12.26
CA ASP A 849 9.77 0.09 -13.38
C ASP A 849 8.28 0.53 -13.54
N GLY A 850 7.94 1.79 -13.26
CA GLY A 850 6.58 2.35 -13.35
C GLY A 850 6.56 3.75 -13.98
N ALA A 851 5.45 4.13 -14.62
CA ALA A 851 5.33 5.41 -15.33
C ALA A 851 5.21 6.61 -14.37
N ASP A 852 6.31 7.31 -14.17
CA ASP A 852 6.45 8.33 -13.15
C ASP A 852 6.09 9.73 -13.62
N ILE A 853 5.46 10.51 -12.73
CA ILE A 853 4.96 11.86 -13.07
C ILE A 853 5.51 12.92 -12.11
N LEU A 854 6.40 13.77 -12.62
CA LEU A 854 6.82 14.99 -11.95
C LEU A 854 6.11 16.23 -12.52
N ARG A 855 5.28 16.89 -11.70
CA ARG A 855 4.63 18.17 -12.03
C ARG A 855 5.23 19.31 -11.21
N ASN A 856 6.03 20.17 -11.85
CA ASN A 856 6.60 21.35 -11.20
C ASN A 856 5.77 22.62 -11.47
N PHE A 857 5.34 23.28 -10.39
CA PHE A 857 4.61 24.55 -10.41
C PHE A 857 5.41 25.75 -9.83
N GLY A 858 6.63 25.53 -9.33
CA GLY A 858 7.40 26.54 -8.57
C GLY A 858 8.89 26.62 -8.92
N SER A 859 9.73 26.91 -7.94
CA SER A 859 11.17 27.13 -8.16
C SER A 859 12.02 25.90 -7.79
N LEU A 860 12.75 25.38 -8.76
CA LEU A 860 13.72 24.29 -8.62
C LEU A 860 15.14 24.80 -8.93
N GLY A 861 16.11 24.46 -8.08
CA GLY A 861 17.53 24.71 -8.35
C GLY A 861 18.05 23.71 -9.39
N THR A 862 18.53 22.56 -8.93
CA THR A 862 18.99 21.46 -9.78
C THR A 862 17.97 20.34 -9.79
N LEU A 863 17.55 19.89 -10.97
CA LEU A 863 16.74 18.70 -11.17
C LEU A 863 17.54 17.68 -12.00
N ASN A 864 17.73 16.49 -11.45
CA ASN A 864 18.22 15.33 -12.18
C ASN A 864 17.07 14.34 -12.28
N PHE A 865 16.47 14.24 -13.45
CA PHE A 865 15.37 13.32 -13.76
C PHE A 865 15.97 12.10 -14.45
N ARG A 866 15.72 10.91 -13.94
CA ARG A 866 16.02 9.65 -14.65
C ARG A 866 14.69 9.15 -15.18
N GLY A 867 13.83 8.67 -14.29
CA GLY A 867 12.47 8.28 -14.64
C GLY A 867 12.27 6.78 -14.43
N GLY A 868 13.31 5.99 -14.68
CA GLY A 868 13.17 4.54 -14.58
C GLY A 868 12.78 3.94 -15.93
N ALA A 869 12.42 2.65 -15.99
CA ALA A 869 12.41 1.88 -17.25
C ALA A 869 11.13 2.03 -18.11
N ASP A 870 10.25 2.97 -17.78
CA ASP A 870 8.90 3.11 -18.35
C ASP A 870 8.66 4.52 -18.92
N ASP A 871 7.48 4.77 -19.50
CA ASP A 871 7.17 6.05 -20.15
C ASP A 871 6.93 7.18 -19.12
N ASP A 872 7.93 8.03 -18.90
CA ASP A 872 7.86 9.02 -17.82
C ASP A 872 7.47 10.43 -18.28
N LEU A 873 6.88 11.20 -17.36
CA LEU A 873 6.43 12.56 -17.63
C LEU A 873 6.98 13.59 -16.65
N LEU A 874 7.89 14.43 -17.15
CA LEU A 874 8.25 15.69 -16.50
C LEU A 874 7.49 16.87 -17.12
N ARG A 875 6.63 17.52 -16.33
CA ARG A 875 5.94 18.76 -16.73
C ARG A 875 6.35 19.97 -15.88
N ASN A 876 7.02 20.93 -16.51
CA ASN A 876 7.34 22.23 -15.91
C ASN A 876 6.29 23.28 -16.31
N TYR A 877 5.39 23.65 -15.41
CA TYR A 877 4.24 24.51 -15.71
C TYR A 877 4.61 25.98 -15.94
N ALA A 878 3.69 26.73 -16.56
CA ALA A 878 3.85 28.16 -16.78
C ALA A 878 4.03 28.92 -15.44
N GLY A 879 5.08 29.74 -15.35
CA GLY A 879 5.45 30.48 -14.13
C GLY A 879 6.43 29.75 -13.21
N ALA A 880 6.66 28.45 -13.43
CA ALA A 880 7.68 27.68 -12.73
C ALA A 880 9.09 27.93 -13.32
N THR A 881 10.12 27.82 -12.49
CA THR A 881 11.52 28.02 -12.90
C THR A 881 12.41 26.86 -12.46
N VAL A 882 13.25 26.35 -13.35
CA VAL A 882 14.29 25.36 -13.04
C VAL A 882 15.64 25.92 -13.47
N THR A 883 16.63 25.94 -12.57
CA THR A 883 17.95 26.53 -12.86
C THR A 883 18.81 25.59 -13.71
N SER A 884 18.87 24.31 -13.36
CA SER A 884 19.59 23.29 -14.12
C SER A 884 18.77 22.01 -14.16
N LEU A 885 18.45 21.52 -15.34
CA LEU A 885 17.78 20.24 -15.57
C LEU A 885 18.73 19.31 -16.34
N VAL A 886 18.97 18.13 -15.78
CA VAL A 886 19.47 16.98 -16.51
C VAL A 886 18.31 16.02 -16.65
N PHE A 887 17.89 15.79 -17.90
CA PHE A 887 16.90 14.79 -18.26
C PHE A 887 17.68 13.58 -18.77
N GLY A 888 17.65 12.52 -17.97
CA GLY A 888 18.33 11.25 -18.20
C GLY A 888 17.62 10.48 -19.30
N GLY A 889 16.34 10.16 -19.04
CA GLY A 889 15.51 9.24 -19.80
C GLY A 889 16.18 7.88 -20.00
N ASP A 890 15.48 6.82 -19.64
CA ASP A 890 16.08 5.50 -19.47
C ASP A 890 15.74 4.63 -20.68
N ASP A 891 15.42 3.36 -20.44
CA ASP A 891 14.56 2.59 -21.35
C ASP A 891 13.12 3.13 -21.14
N GLY A 892 12.31 3.38 -22.18
CA GLY A 892 10.98 4.02 -22.07
C GLY A 892 10.82 5.30 -22.92
N ALA A 893 9.60 5.61 -23.39
CA ALA A 893 9.33 6.78 -24.26
C ALA A 893 9.02 8.04 -23.45
N ASP A 894 10.07 8.75 -23.03
CA ASP A 894 9.98 9.78 -22.02
C ASP A 894 9.57 11.15 -22.55
N THR A 895 8.76 11.89 -21.77
CA THR A 895 8.27 13.21 -22.15
C THR A 895 8.69 14.31 -21.17
N LEU A 896 9.48 15.27 -21.68
CA LEU A 896 9.70 16.57 -21.05
C LEU A 896 8.81 17.65 -21.67
N TRP A 897 7.78 18.08 -20.94
CA TRP A 897 6.92 19.21 -21.33
C TRP A 897 7.25 20.49 -20.54
N ASN A 898 7.99 21.40 -21.16
CA ASN A 898 8.28 22.73 -20.61
C ASN A 898 7.25 23.80 -21.06
N GLN A 899 6.65 24.46 -20.08
CA GLN A 899 5.77 25.63 -20.24
C GLN A 899 6.31 26.87 -19.47
N GLY A 900 7.33 26.69 -18.62
CA GLY A 900 7.91 27.70 -17.74
C GLY A 900 9.30 28.19 -18.17
N GLY A 901 10.15 28.50 -17.19
CA GLY A 901 11.54 28.90 -17.39
C GLY A 901 12.55 27.80 -17.05
N LEU A 902 13.45 27.50 -17.97
CA LEU A 902 14.61 26.61 -17.80
C LEU A 902 15.88 27.42 -18.07
N THR A 903 16.80 27.53 -17.11
CA THR A 903 18.06 28.26 -17.36
C THR A 903 19.08 27.39 -18.12
N ALA A 904 19.20 26.11 -17.76
CA ALA A 904 20.00 25.13 -18.49
C ALA A 904 19.27 23.78 -18.55
N LEU A 905 19.24 23.15 -19.73
CA LEU A 905 18.73 21.80 -19.96
C LEU A 905 19.80 20.96 -20.66
N THR A 906 20.13 19.81 -20.09
CA THR A 906 20.79 18.71 -20.79
C THR A 906 19.76 17.61 -20.98
N PHE A 907 19.38 17.35 -22.23
CA PHE A 907 18.46 16.28 -22.62
C PHE A 907 19.24 15.15 -23.26
N ARG A 908 19.09 13.93 -22.75
CA ARG A 908 19.84 12.76 -23.19
C ARG A 908 19.02 11.71 -23.95
N GLY A 909 17.69 11.82 -23.94
CA GLY A 909 16.84 10.83 -24.59
C GLY A 909 16.67 9.65 -23.67
N GLY A 910 17.64 8.74 -23.64
CA GLY A 910 17.36 7.36 -23.30
C GLY A 910 17.27 6.57 -24.61
N ALA A 911 17.17 5.24 -24.53
CA ALA A 911 17.32 4.35 -25.71
C ALA A 911 16.14 4.39 -26.70
N ASP A 912 15.03 5.02 -26.32
CA ASP A 912 13.71 4.93 -26.96
C ASP A 912 13.26 6.28 -27.56
N ASP A 913 11.97 6.43 -27.90
CA ASP A 913 11.45 7.58 -28.65
C ASP A 913 11.06 8.76 -27.75
N ASP A 914 12.05 9.55 -27.31
CA ASP A 914 11.80 10.59 -26.30
C ASP A 914 11.36 11.94 -26.87
N VAL A 915 10.58 12.69 -26.08
CA VAL A 915 9.96 13.95 -26.50
C VAL A 915 10.34 15.12 -25.59
N LEU A 916 10.98 16.13 -26.19
CA LEU A 916 11.14 17.46 -25.59
C LEU A 916 10.18 18.47 -26.23
N LEU A 917 9.16 18.88 -25.47
CA LEU A 917 8.20 19.92 -25.88
C LEU A 917 8.43 21.23 -25.11
N ASN A 918 9.00 22.23 -25.78
CA ASN A 918 9.10 23.60 -25.26
C ASN A 918 7.96 24.47 -25.81
N SER A 919 6.99 24.81 -24.96
CA SER A 919 5.74 25.45 -25.37
C SER A 919 5.88 26.94 -25.72
N ALA A 920 4.90 27.48 -26.43
CA ALA A 920 4.83 28.91 -26.73
C ALA A 920 4.80 29.75 -25.44
N GLY A 921 5.76 30.66 -25.29
CA GLY A 921 5.92 31.50 -24.09
C GLY A 921 6.87 30.93 -23.03
N ALA A 922 7.30 29.67 -23.16
CA ALA A 922 8.34 29.10 -22.32
C ALA A 922 9.73 29.63 -22.71
N THR A 923 10.65 29.68 -21.74
CA THR A 923 12.03 30.15 -21.95
C THR A 923 13.02 29.04 -21.62
N LEU A 924 14.03 28.89 -22.45
CA LEU A 924 15.13 27.95 -22.28
C LEU A 924 16.46 28.70 -22.51
N GLY A 925 17.33 28.77 -21.51
CA GLY A 925 18.62 29.46 -21.60
C GLY A 925 19.60 28.71 -22.49
N THR A 926 20.21 27.65 -21.94
CA THR A 926 21.12 26.76 -22.67
C THR A 926 20.52 25.38 -22.87
N LEU A 927 20.47 24.90 -24.12
CA LEU A 927 20.04 23.53 -24.45
C LEU A 927 21.23 22.70 -24.94
N THR A 928 21.53 21.61 -24.25
CA THR A 928 22.35 20.52 -24.78
C THR A 928 21.42 19.35 -25.07
N PHE A 929 21.24 19.03 -26.35
CA PHE A 929 20.41 17.91 -26.80
C PHE A 929 21.31 16.84 -27.40
N GLY A 930 21.35 15.66 -26.80
CA GLY A 930 22.00 14.49 -27.38
C GLY A 930 20.97 13.37 -27.41
N GLY A 931 20.47 13.05 -28.60
CA GLY A 931 19.66 11.85 -28.82
C GLY A 931 20.53 10.63 -29.08
N ASP A 932 19.97 9.42 -28.95
CA ASP A 932 20.67 8.15 -29.14
C ASP A 932 20.06 7.22 -30.22
N ASP A 933 19.90 5.91 -29.98
CA ASP A 933 19.45 4.89 -30.93
C ASP A 933 17.92 4.98 -31.24
N GLY A 934 17.14 5.74 -30.46
CA GLY A 934 15.70 6.03 -30.68
C GLY A 934 15.38 7.24 -31.57
N SER A 935 14.09 7.47 -31.86
CA SER A 935 13.58 8.59 -32.68
C SER A 935 13.21 9.82 -31.84
N ASP A 936 14.20 10.37 -31.14
CA ASP A 936 14.09 11.57 -30.32
C ASP A 936 13.45 12.78 -31.04
N LEU A 937 12.46 13.42 -30.41
CA LEU A 937 11.71 14.55 -30.94
C LEU A 937 11.85 15.82 -30.08
N LEU A 938 12.53 16.83 -30.62
CA LEU A 938 12.51 18.20 -30.10
C LEU A 938 11.48 19.07 -30.82
N GLN A 939 10.44 19.51 -30.10
CA GLN A 939 9.48 20.52 -30.55
C GLN A 939 9.61 21.81 -29.74
N ASN A 940 10.16 22.86 -30.37
CA ASN A 940 10.30 24.17 -29.76
C ASN A 940 9.35 25.21 -30.38
N PHE A 941 8.36 25.63 -29.61
CA PHE A 941 7.47 26.76 -29.89
C PHE A 941 7.79 28.01 -29.02
N GLY A 942 8.72 27.88 -28.07
CA GLY A 942 9.17 28.93 -27.15
C GLY A 942 10.48 29.60 -27.57
N THR A 943 11.17 30.21 -26.59
CA THR A 943 12.49 30.82 -26.82
C THR A 943 13.61 29.92 -26.29
N VAL A 944 14.66 29.76 -27.09
CA VAL A 944 15.92 29.10 -26.72
C VAL A 944 17.05 30.10 -26.97
N SER A 945 17.90 30.36 -25.98
CA SER A 945 18.95 31.39 -26.07
C SER A 945 20.22 30.90 -26.76
N THR A 946 20.75 29.75 -26.32
CA THR A 946 22.04 29.18 -26.76
C THR A 946 21.96 27.68 -26.89
#